data_AF-A0A2V2RSR1-F1
#
_entry.id   AF-A0A2V2RSR1-F1
#
_cell.length_a   1.000
_cell.length_b   1.000
_cell.length_c   1.000
_cell.angle_alpha   90.00
_cell.angle_beta   90.00
_cell.angle_gamma   90.00
#
_symmetry.space_group_name_H-M   'P 1'
#
loop_
_entity.id
_entity.type
_entity.pdbx_description
1 polymer ?
#
loop_
_entity_poly.entity_id
_entity_poly.type
_entity_poly.pdbx_seq_one_letter_code
_entity_poly.pdbx_strand_id
1 'polypeptide(L)'
;MAQIARSNPTPPSTSRSRPSPSPSLHHGSAELWESTTIAEARMRVENAPADNTGLQRLNERTVQYSHRKAFTKKQVMDRLQSGKSLAGWDCSGLNLNNVNFDGLDLSGTNFDKCSLVGASFNNSKLNDTSLKEANINYTKFKNAELNKTNFEKSYLISCDFEEVALSGAIFDKCNLSEVSVKNSKLNDTSFKEANLTYCVFKKDDLSGTIFDKCKFKKTDFSESILDHTSFINADFYKTEFQQQELNNVNFRNTNFSRSHFIEVKLNNSDFTKSKLTRCIMNHSELINIDMSFCELNDVSFASPKLEKINFSHSTAKNITLYNTLDCNFEGSNLTINLNPHLRFLGAKMDKNTQISFSEERFAKKFLNQRKRDMAFNHINNPERGSIFSAIESIPSIALRKKIMNQVAQKFNQHPKLQDEILDELFQPLADCIFRESAYVDPTKGDNKEIRQLAAQVAEKILASDNFSTFINTNNLNYIRYLLDSTLHKVRNNDSQWIENNNTNIQILLHGQIQGASKDFQENAKSIKKTIMDYPFLKSLYEKYKEDSLEDDEKVLADDTLYFVSKKNQAKPQQAIILDRNYFNHYIRDKEVENSPSISNFWVYSKSNLGYVNQVSDASEDFEPWPGLDAAITSKLARQNISNLLDQIFQHDEQGAYRTLFKEVVRKKDTNRKLTGIKETSASEREPYSIDETDPEKLKKIFLRLYISPPKLYISRNDRISKEHIKQILEAYGLQEAAPEEQSYALLAISALFCKYSSSGIFGTEENSPPELRRYACSLLSEVGDMRLEGVSQNEIVDYQNRLRGAKNAFTCTAVLFSTIQKKLQLLHKDQKNLKKIYDQIIPLVWQ
;
A
#
# COMPACT_ATOMS: atom_id res chain seq x y z
N MET A 1 3.51 27.64 -59.34
CA MET A 1 2.69 28.23 -60.41
C MET A 1 1.30 27.59 -60.32
N ALA A 2 0.15 28.29 -60.38
CA ALA A 2 -0.11 29.73 -60.29
C ALA A 2 -1.55 29.98 -59.75
N GLN A 3 -1.67 30.96 -58.85
CA GLN A 3 -2.66 32.07 -58.73
C GLN A 3 -4.11 31.89 -59.26
N ILE A 4 -5.20 32.09 -58.47
CA ILE A 4 -5.83 33.28 -57.81
C ILE A 4 -7.13 33.72 -58.52
N ALA A 5 -8.26 33.76 -57.78
CA ALA A 5 -9.35 34.76 -57.84
C ALA A 5 -10.27 34.53 -56.61
N ARG A 6 -10.20 35.31 -55.52
CA ARG A 6 -10.87 36.61 -55.26
C ARG A 6 -12.41 36.59 -55.38
N SER A 7 -13.10 36.66 -54.24
CA SER A 7 -14.07 37.73 -53.95
C SER A 7 -14.49 37.74 -52.47
N ASN A 8 -14.64 38.95 -51.92
CA ASN A 8 -15.20 39.27 -50.61
C ASN A 8 -15.69 40.73 -50.71
N PRO A 9 -16.87 41.09 -50.17
CA PRO A 9 -17.09 42.45 -49.70
C PRO A 9 -17.60 42.53 -48.25
N THR A 10 -17.43 43.73 -47.69
CA THR A 10 -17.47 44.12 -46.27
C THR A 10 -18.86 44.58 -45.76
N PRO A 11 -19.05 44.85 -44.44
CA PRO A 11 -20.37 44.88 -43.78
C PRO A 11 -21.00 46.29 -43.65
N PRO A 12 -22.26 46.41 -43.17
CA PRO A 12 -22.85 47.67 -42.72
C PRO A 12 -22.46 48.03 -41.28
N SER A 13 -22.53 49.32 -40.95
CA SER A 13 -22.10 49.91 -39.67
C SER A 13 -23.17 50.78 -39.02
N THR A 14 -22.87 51.31 -37.82
CA THR A 14 -23.64 52.26 -36.98
C THR A 14 -24.70 51.63 -36.04
N SER A 15 -24.98 52.15 -34.83
CA SER A 15 -24.57 53.41 -34.17
C SER A 15 -24.37 53.27 -32.63
N ARG A 16 -23.95 54.34 -31.94
CA ARG A 16 -23.64 54.39 -30.49
C ARG A 16 -24.85 54.80 -29.63
N SER A 17 -24.92 54.32 -28.38
CA SER A 17 -25.35 55.14 -27.22
C SER A 17 -24.97 54.49 -25.87
N ARG A 18 -24.78 55.32 -24.83
CA ARG A 18 -24.60 54.90 -23.41
C ARG A 18 -25.98 54.66 -22.76
N PRO A 19 -26.04 53.98 -21.60
CA PRO A 19 -26.46 54.76 -20.42
C PRO A 19 -25.83 54.36 -19.06
N SER A 20 -26.02 55.25 -18.10
CA SER A 20 -26.01 55.08 -16.63
C SER A 20 -26.99 56.11 -16.05
N PRO A 21 -27.54 56.00 -14.81
CA PRO A 21 -27.45 54.93 -13.80
C PRO A 21 -28.84 54.43 -13.27
N SER A 22 -28.80 53.47 -12.32
CA SER A 22 -29.77 53.04 -11.26
C SER A 22 -31.07 53.85 -11.01
N PRO A 23 -32.23 53.25 -10.58
CA PRO A 23 -32.33 52.66 -9.21
C PRO A 23 -33.34 51.49 -8.93
N SER A 24 -33.11 50.80 -7.79
CA SER A 24 -34.04 50.21 -6.79
C SER A 24 -35.45 49.70 -7.23
N LEU A 25 -35.94 48.49 -6.94
CA LEU A 25 -36.23 47.80 -5.65
C LEU A 25 -36.58 46.30 -5.97
N HIS A 26 -36.80 45.30 -5.08
CA HIS A 26 -36.74 45.14 -3.61
C HIS A 26 -36.52 43.64 -3.22
N HIS A 27 -36.17 43.41 -1.94
CA HIS A 27 -36.19 42.23 -1.06
C HIS A 27 -36.61 40.80 -1.48
N GLY A 28 -35.80 39.83 -1.01
CA GLY A 28 -36.14 38.41 -0.86
C GLY A 28 -35.02 37.50 -0.33
N SER A 29 -34.56 37.70 0.91
CA SER A 29 -33.77 36.75 1.75
C SER A 29 -32.61 35.93 1.12
N ALA A 30 -31.35 36.37 1.31
CA ALA A 30 -30.17 35.50 1.35
C ALA A 30 -28.92 36.22 1.92
N GLU A 31 -28.85 36.45 3.23
CA GLU A 31 -27.59 36.77 3.92
C GLU A 31 -27.47 35.92 5.19
N LEU A 32 -26.29 35.30 5.34
CA LEU A 32 -25.69 34.51 6.44
C LEU A 32 -25.11 33.21 5.85
N TRP A 33 -23.90 32.84 6.31
CA TRP A 33 -23.04 31.71 5.87
C TRP A 33 -22.01 31.96 4.74
N GLU A 34 -21.67 33.21 4.41
CA GLU A 34 -20.41 33.54 3.71
C GLU A 34 -19.55 34.55 4.51
N SER A 35 -18.74 34.07 5.46
CA SER A 35 -17.55 34.79 5.99
C SER A 35 -16.83 34.04 7.12
N THR A 36 -15.89 33.15 6.78
CA THR A 36 -14.74 32.83 7.65
C THR A 36 -13.65 32.07 6.88
N THR A 37 -13.98 30.94 6.26
CA THR A 37 -12.98 29.98 5.74
C THR A 37 -12.20 30.45 4.51
N ILE A 38 -12.80 31.29 3.65
CA ILE A 38 -12.13 31.82 2.43
C ILE A 38 -11.10 32.91 2.77
N ALA A 39 -11.31 33.66 3.86
CA ALA A 39 -10.37 34.67 4.33
C ALA A 39 -9.14 34.04 5.00
N GLU A 40 -9.32 32.97 5.78
CA GLU A 40 -8.23 32.26 6.45
C GLU A 40 -7.31 31.53 5.46
N ALA A 41 -7.85 30.92 4.40
CA ALA A 41 -7.05 30.32 3.34
C ALA A 41 -6.21 31.35 2.57
N ARG A 42 -6.76 32.56 2.30
CA ARG A 42 -5.99 33.67 1.72
C ARG A 42 -4.93 34.19 2.69
N MET A 43 -5.27 34.40 3.96
CA MET A 43 -4.32 34.85 4.98
C MET A 43 -3.19 33.86 5.24
N ARG A 44 -3.37 32.54 5.11
CA ARG A 44 -2.25 31.58 5.21
C ARG A 44 -1.32 31.60 3.99
N VAL A 45 -1.85 31.89 2.80
CA VAL A 45 -1.03 32.07 1.58
C VAL A 45 -0.30 33.42 1.57
N GLU A 46 -0.83 34.43 2.26
CA GLU A 46 -0.20 35.76 2.39
C GLU A 46 0.70 35.92 3.63
N ASN A 47 0.53 35.11 4.69
CA ASN A 47 1.32 35.18 5.93
C ASN A 47 2.20 33.95 6.21
N ALA A 48 2.32 32.98 5.29
CA ALA A 48 3.49 32.11 5.33
C ALA A 48 4.74 33.00 5.17
N PRO A 49 5.80 32.84 6.00
CA PRO A 49 6.97 33.68 5.87
C PRO A 49 7.56 33.48 4.48
N ALA A 50 7.42 34.51 3.63
CA ALA A 50 8.31 34.64 2.51
C ALA A 50 9.69 34.84 3.13
N ASP A 51 10.50 33.77 3.13
CA ASP A 51 11.93 33.87 3.39
C ASP A 51 12.59 34.58 2.20
N ASN A 52 12.25 35.86 2.11
CA ASN A 52 12.66 36.82 1.11
C ASN A 52 14.09 37.29 1.39
N THR A 53 14.85 36.59 2.24
CA THR A 53 16.19 37.00 2.67
C THR A 53 17.13 37.12 1.46
N GLY A 54 17.04 36.24 0.46
CA GLY A 54 17.74 36.42 -0.81
C GLY A 54 17.31 37.68 -1.58
N LEU A 55 16.00 37.91 -1.71
CA LEU A 55 15.43 39.06 -2.44
C LEU A 55 15.72 40.41 -1.77
N GLN A 56 15.63 40.49 -0.44
CA GLN A 56 16.00 41.68 0.34
C GLN A 56 17.51 41.93 0.28
N ARG A 57 18.35 40.89 0.46
CA ARG A 57 19.81 41.01 0.34
C ARG A 57 20.26 41.51 -1.03
N LEU A 58 19.55 41.17 -2.12
CA LEU A 58 19.89 41.58 -3.48
C LEU A 58 19.33 42.96 -3.87
N ASN A 59 18.11 43.31 -3.46
CA ASN A 59 17.46 44.57 -3.85
C ASN A 59 18.16 45.82 -3.27
N GLU A 60 18.91 45.70 -2.16
CA GLU A 60 19.68 46.81 -1.58
C GLU A 60 21.02 47.09 -2.30
N ARG A 61 21.48 46.22 -3.22
CA ARG A 61 22.86 46.23 -3.75
C ARG A 61 23.07 47.03 -5.04
N THR A 62 22.48 48.21 -5.14
CA THR A 62 22.79 49.13 -6.26
C THR A 62 23.99 50.02 -5.91
N VAL A 63 25.21 49.55 -6.19
CA VAL A 63 26.43 50.36 -6.02
C VAL A 63 26.36 51.60 -6.93
N GLN A 64 26.46 52.79 -6.34
CA GLN A 64 26.45 54.05 -7.09
C GLN A 64 27.82 54.33 -7.73
N TYR A 65 28.03 53.90 -8.98
CA TYR A 65 29.25 54.18 -9.76
C TYR A 65 29.32 55.61 -10.35
N SER A 66 28.49 56.54 -9.87
CA SER A 66 28.05 57.74 -10.62
C SER A 66 29.06 58.89 -10.80
N HIS A 67 30.31 58.77 -10.33
CA HIS A 67 31.25 59.92 -10.21
C HIS A 67 32.70 59.63 -10.63
N ARG A 68 32.94 58.67 -11.55
CA ARG A 68 34.30 58.36 -12.02
C ARG A 68 34.64 59.05 -13.34
N LYS A 69 35.92 59.35 -13.52
CA LYS A 69 36.46 59.92 -14.75
C LYS A 69 36.63 58.81 -15.78
N ALA A 70 35.81 58.79 -16.82
CA ALA A 70 35.93 57.86 -17.92
C ALA A 70 37.32 57.95 -18.58
N PHE A 71 37.96 56.80 -18.80
CA PHE A 71 39.27 56.68 -19.42
C PHE A 71 39.17 56.29 -20.90
N THR A 72 40.14 56.71 -21.71
CA THR A 72 40.23 56.32 -23.11
C THR A 72 40.86 54.93 -23.27
N LYS A 73 40.56 54.23 -24.37
CA LYS A 73 41.20 52.94 -24.72
C LYS A 73 42.73 53.03 -24.64
N LYS A 74 43.35 54.13 -25.09
CA LYS A 74 44.79 54.31 -25.00
C LYS A 74 45.29 54.29 -23.56
N GLN A 75 44.66 55.04 -22.66
CA GLN A 75 45.04 55.07 -21.23
C GLN A 75 44.86 53.70 -20.55
N VAL A 76 43.86 52.92 -20.96
CA VAL A 76 43.69 51.52 -20.52
C VAL A 76 44.86 50.67 -21.03
N MET A 77 45.16 50.66 -22.34
CA MET A 77 46.24 49.86 -22.93
C MET A 77 47.63 50.23 -22.38
N ASP A 78 47.95 51.52 -22.25
CA ASP A 78 49.21 52.01 -21.69
C ASP A 78 49.39 51.50 -20.25
N ARG A 79 48.29 51.42 -19.48
CA ARG A 79 48.30 50.93 -18.10
C ARG A 79 48.45 49.40 -18.01
N LEU A 80 47.77 48.66 -18.88
CA LEU A 80 47.93 47.20 -19.03
C LEU A 80 49.37 46.83 -19.37
N GLN A 81 50.00 47.53 -20.32
CA GLN A 81 51.41 47.32 -20.68
C GLN A 81 52.38 47.55 -19.50
N SER A 82 52.01 48.43 -18.56
CA SER A 82 52.78 48.67 -17.33
C SER A 82 52.48 47.69 -16.18
N GLY A 83 51.63 46.67 -16.40
CA GLY A 83 51.26 45.66 -15.38
C GLY A 83 50.45 46.23 -14.21
N LYS A 84 49.83 47.41 -14.35
CA LYS A 84 49.16 48.10 -13.25
C LYS A 84 47.67 47.76 -13.20
N SER A 85 47.19 47.51 -11.97
CA SER A 85 45.76 47.31 -11.65
C SER A 85 44.85 48.40 -12.25
N LEU A 86 43.68 47.99 -12.74
CA LEU A 86 42.58 48.88 -13.15
C LEU A 86 41.50 49.01 -12.06
N ALA A 87 41.74 48.52 -10.84
CA ALA A 87 40.75 48.54 -9.77
C ALA A 87 40.16 49.94 -9.56
N GLY A 88 38.83 50.02 -9.55
CA GLY A 88 38.08 51.27 -9.45
C GLY A 88 38.10 52.16 -10.70
N TRP A 89 38.54 51.69 -11.88
CA TRP A 89 38.53 52.50 -13.11
C TRP A 89 37.12 52.62 -13.71
N ASP A 90 36.95 53.59 -14.61
CA ASP A 90 35.79 53.70 -15.49
C ASP A 90 36.23 53.54 -16.94
N CYS A 91 35.91 52.38 -17.50
CA CYS A 91 36.22 51.93 -18.84
C CYS A 91 34.95 51.86 -19.72
N SER A 92 33.81 52.37 -19.24
CA SER A 92 32.50 52.16 -19.86
C SER A 92 32.43 52.61 -21.32
N GLY A 93 31.66 51.86 -22.13
CA GLY A 93 31.48 52.09 -23.56
C GLY A 93 32.71 51.82 -24.46
N LEU A 94 33.85 51.39 -23.91
CA LEU A 94 35.05 51.12 -24.71
C LEU A 94 34.96 49.81 -25.51
N ASN A 95 35.61 49.79 -26.68
CA ASN A 95 35.91 48.57 -27.42
C ASN A 95 37.26 48.00 -26.99
N LEU A 96 37.21 46.92 -26.21
CA LEU A 96 38.30 46.18 -25.59
C LEU A 96 38.31 44.70 -26.05
N ASN A 97 37.81 44.42 -27.25
CA ASN A 97 37.82 43.07 -27.84
C ASN A 97 39.25 42.49 -27.92
N ASN A 98 39.38 41.20 -27.63
CA ASN A 98 40.63 40.43 -27.62
C ASN A 98 41.76 41.00 -26.72
N VAL A 99 41.43 41.84 -25.74
CA VAL A 99 42.42 42.35 -24.77
C VAL A 99 42.69 41.27 -23.71
N ASN A 100 43.96 41.14 -23.32
CA ASN A 100 44.38 40.27 -22.23
C ASN A 100 44.43 41.05 -20.91
N PHE A 101 43.65 40.60 -19.92
CA PHE A 101 43.62 41.09 -18.54
C PHE A 101 44.02 40.02 -17.51
N ASP A 102 44.58 38.88 -17.96
CA ASP A 102 44.93 37.75 -17.11
C ASP A 102 45.81 38.17 -15.92
N GLY A 103 45.48 37.67 -14.72
CA GLY A 103 46.22 37.94 -13.47
C GLY A 103 46.08 39.36 -12.88
N LEU A 104 45.33 40.27 -13.51
CA LEU A 104 45.21 41.66 -13.02
C LEU A 104 44.16 41.82 -11.91
N ASP A 105 44.35 42.85 -11.09
CA ASP A 105 43.30 43.37 -10.21
C ASP A 105 42.49 44.45 -10.94
N LEU A 106 41.23 44.14 -11.19
CA LEU A 106 40.19 44.94 -11.82
C LEU A 106 39.03 45.21 -10.85
N SER A 107 39.19 44.93 -9.55
CA SER A 107 38.09 44.98 -8.58
C SER A 107 37.39 46.34 -8.58
N GLY A 108 36.05 46.31 -8.61
CA GLY A 108 35.23 47.51 -8.65
C GLY A 108 35.26 48.29 -9.97
N THR A 109 35.83 47.77 -11.08
CA THR A 109 35.89 48.50 -12.37
C THR A 109 34.50 48.66 -12.99
N ASN A 110 34.28 49.74 -13.74
CA ASN A 110 33.10 49.90 -14.60
C ASN A 110 33.45 49.56 -16.05
N PHE A 111 32.89 48.46 -16.56
CA PHE A 111 32.92 48.02 -17.96
C PHE A 111 31.51 48.04 -18.59
N ASP A 112 30.57 48.81 -18.03
CA ASP A 112 29.21 48.92 -18.57
C ASP A 112 29.26 49.32 -20.07
N LYS A 113 28.46 48.64 -20.89
CA LYS A 113 28.35 48.84 -22.35
C LYS A 113 29.65 48.65 -23.13
N CYS A 114 30.67 48.04 -22.54
CA CYS A 114 31.89 47.68 -23.28
C CYS A 114 31.64 46.57 -24.32
N SER A 115 32.47 46.56 -25.35
CA SER A 115 32.67 45.38 -26.20
C SER A 115 33.97 44.72 -25.75
N LEU A 116 33.89 43.48 -25.25
CA LEU A 116 34.98 42.68 -24.69
C LEU A 116 35.07 41.30 -25.40
N VAL A 117 34.55 41.20 -26.62
CA VAL A 117 34.47 39.94 -27.37
C VAL A 117 35.84 39.30 -27.49
N GLY A 118 35.98 38.05 -27.04
CA GLY A 118 37.24 37.30 -27.04
C GLY A 118 38.31 37.79 -26.04
N ALA A 119 38.00 38.70 -25.12
CA ALA A 119 38.93 39.12 -24.07
C ALA A 119 39.22 38.00 -23.05
N SER A 120 40.38 38.07 -22.40
CA SER A 120 40.84 37.08 -21.44
C SER A 120 40.99 37.69 -20.06
N PHE A 121 40.48 37.01 -19.04
CA PHE A 121 40.42 37.43 -17.64
C PHE A 121 40.88 36.30 -16.67
N ASN A 122 41.68 35.35 -17.15
CA ASN A 122 42.05 34.17 -16.36
C ASN A 122 42.87 34.57 -15.13
N ASN A 123 42.57 33.98 -13.98
CA ASN A 123 43.24 34.26 -12.69
C ASN A 123 43.17 35.74 -12.26
N SER A 124 42.27 36.55 -12.83
CA SER A 124 42.13 37.99 -12.50
C SER A 124 41.08 38.23 -11.40
N LYS A 125 41.16 39.38 -10.73
CA LYS A 125 40.21 39.81 -9.71
C LYS A 125 39.25 40.86 -10.25
N LEU A 126 37.97 40.56 -10.25
CA LEU A 126 36.87 41.38 -10.73
C LEU A 126 35.79 41.59 -9.66
N ASN A 127 36.07 41.32 -8.38
CA ASN A 127 35.08 41.48 -7.31
C ASN A 127 34.44 42.89 -7.34
N ASP A 128 33.12 42.97 -7.14
CA ASP A 128 32.33 44.20 -7.17
C ASP A 128 32.39 45.02 -8.51
N THR A 129 32.74 44.39 -9.63
CA THR A 129 32.80 45.00 -10.98
C THR A 129 31.40 45.17 -11.61
N SER A 130 31.24 46.16 -12.49
CA SER A 130 30.05 46.34 -13.32
C SER A 130 30.35 46.05 -14.80
N LEU A 131 29.49 45.24 -15.44
CA LEU A 131 29.56 44.74 -16.81
C LEU A 131 28.17 44.84 -17.48
N LYS A 132 27.33 45.79 -17.04
CA LYS A 132 25.94 45.90 -17.49
C LYS A 132 25.85 46.23 -18.97
N GLU A 133 24.95 45.57 -19.67
CA GLU A 133 24.73 45.77 -21.11
C GLU A 133 26.01 45.60 -21.97
N ALA A 134 27.06 44.97 -21.43
CA ALA A 134 28.31 44.70 -22.14
C ALA A 134 28.19 43.49 -23.07
N ASN A 135 28.98 43.46 -24.15
CA ASN A 135 29.12 42.28 -25.00
C ASN A 135 30.43 41.57 -24.65
N ILE A 136 30.32 40.45 -23.93
CA ILE A 136 31.44 39.66 -23.43
C ILE A 136 31.45 38.24 -24.03
N ASN A 137 30.82 38.03 -25.19
CA ASN A 137 30.82 36.74 -25.88
C ASN A 137 32.24 36.21 -26.10
N TYR A 138 32.42 34.88 -25.93
CA TYR A 138 33.71 34.19 -26.06
C TYR A 138 34.81 34.65 -25.10
N THR A 139 34.47 35.30 -23.98
CA THR A 139 35.46 35.65 -22.94
C THR A 139 35.83 34.46 -22.07
N LYS A 140 37.05 34.50 -21.52
CA LYS A 140 37.60 33.46 -20.64
C LYS A 140 37.78 33.99 -19.23
N PHE A 141 37.18 33.32 -18.25
CA PHE A 141 37.25 33.71 -16.83
C PHE A 141 37.87 32.61 -15.94
N LYS A 142 38.62 31.65 -16.50
CA LYS A 142 39.12 30.50 -15.72
C LYS A 142 39.91 30.96 -14.49
N ASN A 143 39.57 30.44 -13.31
CA ASN A 143 40.13 30.83 -12.00
C ASN A 143 39.93 32.32 -11.61
N ALA A 144 38.99 33.06 -12.21
CA ALA A 144 38.75 34.45 -11.86
C ALA A 144 37.93 34.61 -10.55
N GLU A 145 38.16 35.72 -9.84
CA GLU A 145 37.31 36.15 -8.72
C GLU A 145 36.29 37.18 -9.21
N LEU A 146 35.02 36.78 -9.35
CA LEU A 146 33.92 37.58 -9.89
C LEU A 146 32.79 37.81 -8.87
N ASN A 147 33.08 37.70 -7.57
CA ASN A 147 32.07 37.83 -6.52
C ASN A 147 31.38 39.21 -6.58
N LYS A 148 30.05 39.23 -6.47
CA LYS A 148 29.20 40.43 -6.57
C LYS A 148 29.31 41.21 -7.90
N THR A 149 29.86 40.62 -8.95
CA THR A 149 29.92 41.27 -10.27
C THR A 149 28.53 41.41 -10.86
N ASN A 150 28.26 42.58 -11.46
CA ASN A 150 26.97 42.87 -12.07
C ASN A 150 27.05 42.77 -13.60
N PHE A 151 26.48 41.71 -14.15
CA PHE A 151 26.38 41.41 -15.58
C PHE A 151 25.03 41.80 -16.19
N GLU A 152 24.13 42.52 -15.49
CA GLU A 152 22.73 42.76 -15.90
C GLU A 152 22.58 43.09 -17.40
N LYS A 153 21.76 42.29 -18.13
CA LYS A 153 21.53 42.37 -19.59
C LYS A 153 22.77 42.22 -20.49
N SER A 154 23.90 41.70 -20.01
CA SER A 154 25.07 41.46 -20.86
C SER A 154 24.87 40.25 -21.80
N TYR A 155 25.70 40.19 -22.83
CA TYR A 155 25.77 39.07 -23.77
C TYR A 155 26.95 38.16 -23.40
N LEU A 156 26.65 36.90 -23.05
CA LEU A 156 27.58 35.94 -22.43
C LEU A 156 27.75 34.65 -23.25
N ILE A 157 27.45 34.66 -24.56
CA ILE A 157 27.42 33.45 -25.39
C ILE A 157 28.82 32.81 -25.44
N SER A 158 28.88 31.51 -25.12
CA SER A 158 30.09 30.69 -25.11
C SER A 158 31.24 31.26 -24.26
N CYS A 159 30.93 31.88 -23.12
CA CYS A 159 31.95 32.22 -22.11
C CYS A 159 32.38 30.97 -21.32
N ASP A 160 33.63 30.98 -20.85
CA ASP A 160 34.20 29.92 -20.00
C ASP A 160 34.23 30.36 -18.53
N PHE A 161 33.42 29.70 -17.70
CA PHE A 161 33.32 29.90 -16.25
C PHE A 161 33.72 28.63 -15.46
N GLU A 162 34.76 27.92 -15.90
CA GLU A 162 35.39 26.85 -15.12
C GLU A 162 36.17 27.41 -13.90
N GLU A 163 35.92 26.86 -12.72
CA GLU A 163 36.66 27.13 -11.46
C GLU A 163 36.58 28.62 -11.00
N VAL A 164 35.42 29.26 -11.18
CA VAL A 164 35.19 30.69 -10.91
C VAL A 164 34.45 30.94 -9.59
N ALA A 165 34.87 31.96 -8.84
CA ALA A 165 34.13 32.47 -7.69
C ALA A 165 33.11 33.54 -8.14
N LEU A 166 31.82 33.20 -8.16
CA LEU A 166 30.72 34.04 -8.64
C LEU A 166 29.76 34.47 -7.51
N SER A 167 30.12 34.28 -6.25
CA SER A 167 29.16 34.39 -5.15
C SER A 167 28.56 35.80 -5.04
N GLY A 168 27.23 35.87 -5.03
CA GLY A 168 26.46 37.12 -5.04
C GLY A 168 26.43 37.89 -6.37
N ALA A 169 26.87 37.31 -7.49
CA ALA A 169 26.84 37.96 -8.80
C ALA A 169 25.40 38.16 -9.33
N ILE A 170 25.24 39.04 -10.32
CA ILE A 170 23.94 39.38 -10.91
C ILE A 170 24.01 39.19 -12.43
N PHE A 171 23.34 38.15 -12.93
CA PHE A 171 23.14 37.80 -14.34
C PHE A 171 21.68 38.04 -14.82
N ASP A 172 20.96 38.92 -14.12
CA ASP A 172 19.56 39.21 -14.43
C ASP A 172 19.40 39.67 -15.90
N LYS A 173 18.43 39.07 -16.61
CA LYS A 173 18.08 39.30 -18.02
C LYS A 173 19.20 39.03 -19.03
N CYS A 174 20.25 38.31 -18.64
CA CYS A 174 21.32 37.88 -19.55
C CYS A 174 20.87 36.74 -20.48
N ASN A 175 21.58 36.58 -21.60
CA ASN A 175 21.55 35.36 -22.40
C ASN A 175 22.82 34.53 -22.16
N LEU A 176 22.69 33.45 -21.38
CA LEU A 176 23.77 32.49 -21.12
C LEU A 176 23.56 31.15 -21.85
N SER A 177 22.72 31.12 -22.89
CA SER A 177 22.49 29.87 -23.64
C SER A 177 23.80 29.21 -24.06
N GLU A 178 23.91 27.91 -23.80
CA GLU A 178 25.11 27.08 -24.11
C GLU A 178 26.38 27.45 -23.30
N VAL A 179 26.27 28.21 -22.22
CA VAL A 179 27.39 28.46 -21.28
C VAL A 179 27.65 27.23 -20.41
N SER A 180 28.94 26.90 -20.24
CA SER A 180 29.42 25.85 -19.34
C SER A 180 29.96 26.49 -18.06
N VAL A 181 29.30 26.21 -16.94
CA VAL A 181 29.75 26.52 -15.58
C VAL A 181 30.06 25.18 -14.89
N LYS A 182 31.25 25.06 -14.30
CA LYS A 182 31.75 23.81 -13.71
C LYS A 182 32.69 24.10 -12.55
N ASN A 183 32.50 23.37 -11.44
CA ASN A 183 33.29 23.46 -10.21
C ASN A 183 33.37 24.90 -9.65
N SER A 184 32.32 25.70 -9.86
CA SER A 184 32.27 27.12 -9.54
C SER A 184 31.36 27.42 -8.35
N LYS A 185 31.59 28.56 -7.69
CA LYS A 185 30.84 28.97 -6.48
C LYS A 185 29.84 30.07 -6.80
N LEU A 186 28.58 29.69 -6.98
CA LEU A 186 27.49 30.58 -7.40
C LEU A 186 26.50 30.92 -6.28
N ASN A 187 26.86 30.67 -5.02
CA ASN A 187 26.02 30.99 -3.86
C ASN A 187 25.48 32.44 -3.87
N ASP A 188 24.21 32.62 -3.47
CA ASP A 188 23.49 33.90 -3.47
C ASP A 188 23.45 34.65 -4.84
N THR A 189 23.70 33.97 -5.97
CA THR A 189 23.68 34.60 -7.31
C THR A 189 22.24 34.88 -7.79
N SER A 190 22.05 35.90 -8.61
CA SER A 190 20.77 36.21 -9.27
C SER A 190 20.86 35.99 -10.77
N PHE A 191 19.93 35.24 -11.35
CA PHE A 191 19.79 34.98 -12.79
C PHE A 191 18.42 35.41 -13.32
N LYS A 192 17.66 36.27 -12.61
CA LYS A 192 16.22 36.49 -12.88
C LYS A 192 15.95 36.86 -14.32
N GLU A 193 14.95 36.21 -14.92
CA GLU A 193 14.56 36.40 -16.33
C GLU A 193 15.67 36.05 -17.36
N ALA A 194 16.79 35.42 -16.95
CA ALA A 194 17.84 34.98 -17.86
C ALA A 194 17.44 33.74 -18.67
N ASN A 195 18.06 33.60 -19.85
CA ASN A 195 17.95 32.39 -20.66
C ASN A 195 19.12 31.44 -20.35
N LEU A 196 18.79 30.29 -19.74
CA LEU A 196 19.73 29.25 -19.29
C LEU A 196 19.61 27.95 -20.11
N THR A 197 18.98 28.04 -21.28
CA THR A 197 18.78 26.92 -22.21
C THR A 197 20.12 26.32 -22.65
N TYR A 198 20.28 25.01 -22.49
CA TYR A 198 21.54 24.25 -22.70
C TYR A 198 22.73 24.67 -21.81
N CYS A 199 22.52 25.38 -20.69
CA CYS A 199 23.59 25.57 -19.71
C CYS A 199 24.01 24.25 -19.06
N VAL A 200 25.26 24.19 -18.62
CA VAL A 200 25.76 23.16 -17.69
C VAL A 200 26.13 23.86 -16.39
N PHE A 201 25.64 23.35 -15.26
CA PHE A 201 25.99 23.77 -13.91
C PHE A 201 26.47 22.55 -13.11
N LYS A 202 27.51 21.87 -13.59
CA LYS A 202 27.91 20.56 -13.07
C LYS A 202 28.89 20.71 -11.90
N LYS A 203 28.53 20.10 -10.75
CA LYS A 203 29.28 20.22 -9.48
C LYS A 203 29.39 21.64 -8.93
N ASP A 204 28.47 22.52 -9.34
CA ASP A 204 28.44 23.89 -8.86
C ASP A 204 27.69 24.00 -7.53
N ASP A 205 28.14 24.91 -6.67
CA ASP A 205 27.41 25.30 -5.46
C ASP A 205 26.48 26.47 -5.81
N LEU A 206 25.20 26.17 -5.97
CA LEU A 206 24.13 27.11 -6.34
C LEU A 206 23.29 27.51 -5.12
N SER A 207 23.74 27.25 -3.89
CA SER A 207 22.93 27.46 -2.69
C SER A 207 22.41 28.92 -2.57
N GLY A 208 21.10 29.08 -2.35
CA GLY A 208 20.45 30.41 -2.30
C GLY A 208 20.33 31.16 -3.63
N THR A 209 20.68 30.55 -4.77
CA THR A 209 20.59 31.19 -6.10
C THR A 209 19.14 31.49 -6.50
N ILE A 210 18.91 32.66 -7.11
CA ILE A 210 17.62 33.08 -7.64
C ILE A 210 17.55 32.88 -9.16
N PHE A 211 16.68 31.98 -9.56
CA PHE A 211 16.39 31.53 -10.92
C PHE A 211 14.96 31.88 -11.37
N ASP A 212 14.33 32.87 -10.73
CA ASP A 212 12.95 33.26 -11.00
C ASP A 212 12.74 33.65 -12.47
N LYS A 213 11.65 33.14 -13.08
CA LYS A 213 11.27 33.34 -14.48
C LYS A 213 12.30 32.88 -15.53
N CYS A 214 13.32 32.11 -15.15
CA CYS A 214 14.29 31.54 -16.08
C CYS A 214 13.71 30.41 -16.94
N LYS A 215 14.43 30.06 -18.01
CA LYS A 215 14.13 28.94 -18.92
C LYS A 215 15.24 27.89 -18.86
N PHE A 216 14.86 26.65 -18.55
CA PHE A 216 15.79 25.54 -18.24
C PHE A 216 15.79 24.38 -19.25
N LYS A 217 15.47 24.68 -20.52
CA LYS A 217 15.37 23.63 -21.54
C LYS A 217 16.73 22.95 -21.73
N LYS A 218 16.80 21.68 -21.33
CA LYS A 218 18.03 20.85 -21.37
C LYS A 218 19.22 21.48 -20.62
N THR A 219 18.95 22.19 -19.52
CA THR A 219 19.99 22.58 -18.57
C THR A 219 20.42 21.37 -17.74
N ASP A 220 21.73 21.19 -17.56
CA ASP A 220 22.29 20.12 -16.72
C ASP A 220 22.64 20.67 -15.33
N PHE A 221 22.04 20.09 -14.28
CA PHE A 221 22.29 20.41 -12.87
C PHE A 221 22.97 19.24 -12.11
N SER A 222 23.50 18.24 -12.83
CA SER A 222 24.07 17.03 -12.23
C SER A 222 25.14 17.35 -11.19
N GLU A 223 25.03 16.71 -10.02
CA GLU A 223 25.98 16.85 -8.90
C GLU A 223 26.08 18.29 -8.31
N SER A 224 25.19 19.22 -8.67
CA SER A 224 25.12 20.57 -8.07
C SER A 224 24.34 20.61 -6.75
N ILE A 225 24.65 21.59 -5.90
CA ILE A 225 23.94 21.86 -4.64
C ILE A 225 22.89 22.95 -4.91
N LEU A 226 21.61 22.61 -4.74
CA LEU A 226 20.48 23.51 -5.06
C LEU A 226 19.70 23.96 -3.81
N ASP A 227 20.26 23.82 -2.62
CA ASP A 227 19.57 24.13 -1.37
C ASP A 227 19.20 25.62 -1.27
N HIS A 228 17.99 25.90 -0.75
CA HIS A 228 17.44 27.26 -0.61
C HIS A 228 17.29 28.05 -1.93
N THR A 229 17.36 27.40 -3.09
CA THR A 229 17.20 28.08 -4.39
C THR A 229 15.75 28.51 -4.67
N SER A 230 15.60 29.56 -5.49
CA SER A 230 14.30 30.10 -5.89
C SER A 230 14.09 29.98 -7.39
N PHE A 231 13.02 29.32 -7.82
CA PHE A 231 12.65 29.04 -9.21
C PHE A 231 11.24 29.56 -9.53
N ILE A 232 10.82 30.66 -8.91
CA ILE A 232 9.43 31.14 -8.97
C ILE A 232 9.09 31.54 -10.42
N ASN A 233 7.98 31.03 -10.94
CA ASN A 233 7.55 31.21 -12.35
C ASN A 233 8.54 30.67 -13.40
N ALA A 234 9.48 29.76 -13.05
CA ALA A 234 10.40 29.17 -14.02
C ALA A 234 9.72 28.12 -14.93
N ASP A 235 10.37 27.81 -16.06
CA ASP A 235 9.93 26.76 -17.00
C ASP A 235 10.97 25.62 -17.10
N PHE A 236 10.57 24.45 -16.59
CA PHE A 236 11.31 23.18 -16.59
C PHE A 236 10.70 22.14 -17.54
N TYR A 237 9.90 22.56 -18.53
CA TYR A 237 9.26 21.64 -19.48
C TYR A 237 10.24 20.64 -20.11
N LYS A 238 10.06 19.35 -19.79
CA LYS A 238 10.97 18.23 -20.16
C LYS A 238 12.41 18.34 -19.63
N THR A 239 12.59 18.83 -18.40
CA THR A 239 13.85 18.71 -17.65
C THR A 239 13.89 17.40 -16.85
N GLU A 240 15.08 16.88 -16.61
CA GLU A 240 15.33 15.67 -15.82
C GLU A 240 16.17 16.03 -14.59
N PHE A 241 15.72 15.57 -13.42
CA PHE A 241 16.40 15.66 -12.14
C PHE A 241 16.64 14.23 -11.65
N GLN A 242 17.89 13.87 -11.40
CA GLN A 242 18.28 12.52 -11.00
C GLN A 242 19.24 12.57 -9.82
N GLN A 243 18.98 11.80 -8.77
CA GLN A 243 19.86 11.62 -7.60
C GLN A 243 20.29 12.94 -6.92
N GLN A 244 19.44 13.96 -6.98
CA GLN A 244 19.66 15.25 -6.32
C GLN A 244 19.00 15.32 -4.95
N GLU A 245 19.60 16.10 -4.06
CA GLU A 245 18.97 16.57 -2.84
C GLU A 245 18.55 18.02 -3.04
N LEU A 246 17.27 18.30 -2.78
CA LEU A 246 16.60 19.57 -3.03
C LEU A 246 15.93 20.01 -1.71
N ASN A 247 16.68 20.69 -0.85
CA ASN A 247 16.20 21.11 0.47
C ASN A 247 15.79 22.60 0.47
N ASN A 248 14.62 22.88 1.01
CA ASN A 248 14.07 24.25 1.15
C ASN A 248 13.94 25.02 -0.18
N VAL A 249 13.66 24.32 -1.30
CA VAL A 249 13.62 24.92 -2.64
C VAL A 249 12.23 25.51 -2.95
N ASN A 250 12.21 26.72 -3.52
CA ASN A 250 10.98 27.43 -3.85
C ASN A 250 10.65 27.30 -5.35
N PHE A 251 9.72 26.41 -5.67
CA PHE A 251 9.20 26.11 -7.01
C PHE A 251 7.76 26.63 -7.20
N ARG A 252 7.42 27.82 -6.67
CA ARG A 252 6.06 28.39 -6.79
C ARG A 252 5.71 28.86 -8.21
N ASN A 253 4.51 28.52 -8.69
CA ASN A 253 4.00 28.84 -10.03
C ASN A 253 4.89 28.31 -11.20
N THR A 254 5.65 27.26 -10.97
CA THR A 254 6.65 26.70 -11.89
C THR A 254 6.02 25.63 -12.82
N ASN A 255 6.53 25.51 -14.05
CA ASN A 255 6.07 24.50 -15.01
C ASN A 255 7.02 23.29 -15.09
N PHE A 256 6.58 22.14 -14.55
CA PHE A 256 7.23 20.83 -14.63
C PHE A 256 6.54 19.86 -15.59
N SER A 257 5.77 20.38 -16.55
CA SER A 257 5.04 19.50 -17.48
C SER A 257 6.02 18.60 -18.24
N ARG A 258 5.82 17.28 -18.15
CA ARG A 258 6.70 16.23 -18.73
C ARG A 258 8.14 16.18 -18.17
N SER A 259 8.39 16.70 -16.97
CA SER A 259 9.68 16.57 -16.29
C SER A 259 9.81 15.24 -15.55
N HIS A 260 11.03 14.78 -15.31
CA HIS A 260 11.32 13.56 -14.54
C HIS A 260 12.10 13.90 -13.27
N PHE A 261 11.66 13.37 -12.13
CA PHE A 261 12.39 13.31 -10.87
C PHE A 261 12.57 11.82 -10.54
N ILE A 262 13.82 11.37 -10.53
CA ILE A 262 14.20 9.96 -10.36
C ILE A 262 15.20 9.89 -9.21
N GLU A 263 14.86 9.16 -8.14
CA GLU A 263 15.73 9.02 -6.96
C GLU A 263 16.10 10.38 -6.31
N VAL A 264 15.21 11.38 -6.44
CA VAL A 264 15.41 12.71 -5.88
C VAL A 264 14.90 12.75 -4.43
N LYS A 265 15.61 13.46 -3.56
CA LYS A 265 15.13 13.81 -2.21
C LYS A 265 14.67 15.27 -2.21
N LEU A 266 13.39 15.47 -1.91
CA LEU A 266 12.75 16.77 -1.75
C LEU A 266 12.33 16.93 -0.30
N ASN A 267 12.91 17.90 0.39
CA ASN A 267 12.57 18.24 1.77
C ASN A 267 12.17 19.71 1.87
N ASN A 268 11.09 20.01 2.61
CA ASN A 268 10.66 21.38 2.94
C ASN A 268 10.49 22.33 1.74
N SER A 269 10.25 21.79 0.54
CA SER A 269 10.18 22.54 -0.71
C SER A 269 8.75 22.91 -1.08
N ASP A 270 8.57 24.01 -1.80
CA ASP A 270 7.25 24.59 -2.09
C ASP A 270 6.96 24.61 -3.59
N PHE A 271 5.95 23.85 -4.02
CA PHE A 271 5.44 23.75 -5.39
C PHE A 271 4.09 24.49 -5.57
N THR A 272 3.68 25.35 -4.64
CA THR A 272 2.34 25.98 -4.64
C THR A 272 2.00 26.60 -6.00
N LYS A 273 0.80 26.28 -6.52
CA LYS A 273 0.26 26.68 -7.84
C LYS A 273 1.03 26.16 -9.06
N SER A 274 1.97 25.22 -8.90
CA SER A 274 2.76 24.70 -10.01
C SER A 274 2.03 23.67 -10.87
N LYS A 275 2.50 23.51 -12.10
CA LYS A 275 1.92 22.62 -13.11
C LYS A 275 2.85 21.44 -13.35
N LEU A 276 2.40 20.24 -13.01
CA LEU A 276 3.19 19.00 -13.07
C LEU A 276 2.62 18.01 -14.10
N THR A 277 1.92 18.49 -15.13
CA THR A 277 1.21 17.62 -16.09
C THR A 277 2.14 16.60 -16.75
N ARG A 278 1.88 15.31 -16.55
CA ARG A 278 2.70 14.16 -17.01
C ARG A 278 4.11 14.14 -16.44
N CYS A 279 4.29 14.66 -15.23
CA CYS A 279 5.52 14.52 -14.48
C CYS A 279 5.66 13.09 -13.91
N ILE A 280 6.90 12.61 -13.83
CA ILE A 280 7.26 11.34 -13.18
C ILE A 280 8.09 11.69 -11.95
N MET A 281 7.70 11.15 -10.79
CA MET A 281 8.34 11.33 -9.48
C MET A 281 8.54 9.95 -8.83
N ASN A 282 9.23 9.07 -9.55
CA ASN A 282 9.40 7.67 -9.16
C ASN A 282 10.62 7.52 -8.25
N HIS A 283 10.55 6.57 -7.31
CA HIS A 283 11.64 6.23 -6.36
C HIS A 283 12.18 7.45 -5.57
N SER A 284 11.39 8.51 -5.47
CA SER A 284 11.77 9.78 -4.86
C SER A 284 11.22 9.90 -3.45
N GLU A 285 11.97 10.56 -2.56
CA GLU A 285 11.58 10.86 -1.19
C GLU A 285 11.07 12.30 -1.12
N LEU A 286 9.80 12.48 -0.75
CA LEU A 286 9.17 13.79 -0.61
C LEU A 286 8.69 13.91 0.84
N ILE A 287 9.26 14.86 1.58
CA ILE A 287 8.91 15.14 2.98
C ILE A 287 8.60 16.62 3.15
N ASN A 288 7.45 16.92 3.77
CA ASN A 288 7.02 18.27 4.12
C ASN A 288 7.00 19.20 2.89
N ILE A 289 6.27 18.78 1.84
CA ILE A 289 6.21 19.49 0.56
C ILE A 289 4.85 20.18 0.40
N ASP A 290 4.86 21.46 0.06
CA ASP A 290 3.63 22.14 -0.32
C ASP A 290 3.33 21.95 -1.82
N MET A 291 2.21 21.30 -2.13
CA MET A 291 1.66 21.13 -3.50
C MET A 291 0.25 21.72 -3.60
N SER A 292 -0.06 22.74 -2.78
CA SER A 292 -1.38 23.35 -2.76
C SER A 292 -1.66 24.08 -4.08
N PHE A 293 -2.92 24.04 -4.51
CA PHE A 293 -3.38 24.62 -5.78
C PHE A 293 -2.67 24.10 -7.05
N CYS A 294 -1.92 23.00 -7.00
CA CYS A 294 -1.23 22.42 -8.17
C CYS A 294 -2.15 21.80 -9.22
N GLU A 295 -1.64 21.69 -10.47
CA GLU A 295 -2.20 20.83 -11.51
C GLU A 295 -1.36 19.54 -11.67
N LEU A 296 -1.89 18.41 -11.20
CA LEU A 296 -1.21 17.11 -11.08
C LEU A 296 -1.75 16.07 -12.09
N ASN A 297 -2.09 16.53 -13.30
CA ASN A 297 -2.69 15.69 -14.35
C ASN A 297 -1.68 14.65 -14.91
N ASP A 298 -2.08 13.38 -14.99
CA ASP A 298 -1.28 12.24 -15.43
C ASP A 298 0.04 12.03 -14.65
N VAL A 299 0.13 12.46 -13.38
CA VAL A 299 1.36 12.31 -12.57
C VAL A 299 1.53 10.87 -12.04
N SER A 300 2.76 10.35 -12.17
CA SER A 300 3.19 9.09 -11.58
C SER A 300 4.14 9.32 -10.42
N PHE A 301 3.74 8.93 -9.21
CA PHE A 301 4.66 8.69 -8.10
C PHE A 301 4.77 7.17 -7.93
N ALA A 302 5.66 6.46 -8.62
CA ALA A 302 5.84 5.02 -8.42
C ALA A 302 6.90 4.74 -7.34
N SER A 303 6.54 3.94 -6.33
CA SER A 303 7.36 3.69 -5.13
C SER A 303 7.98 4.95 -4.47
N PRO A 304 7.20 6.02 -4.22
CA PRO A 304 7.68 7.19 -3.50
C PRO A 304 7.64 6.96 -1.98
N LYS A 305 8.37 7.79 -1.22
CA LYS A 305 7.99 8.11 0.16
C LYS A 305 7.27 9.46 0.14
N LEU A 306 6.00 9.49 0.55
CA LEU A 306 5.16 10.70 0.59
C LEU A 306 4.75 11.00 2.02
N GLU A 307 5.45 11.92 2.67
CA GLU A 307 5.21 12.32 4.05
C GLU A 307 4.90 13.82 4.15
N LYS A 308 3.82 14.19 4.85
CA LYS A 308 3.41 15.57 5.12
C LYS A 308 3.26 16.42 3.84
N ILE A 309 2.74 15.82 2.77
CA ILE A 309 2.50 16.53 1.50
C ILE A 309 1.18 17.30 1.59
N ASN A 310 1.22 18.61 1.32
CA ASN A 310 0.02 19.44 1.26
C ASN A 310 -0.55 19.47 -0.17
N PHE A 311 -1.55 18.64 -0.46
CA PHE A 311 -2.31 18.66 -1.72
C PHE A 311 -3.56 19.56 -1.67
N SER A 312 -3.72 20.42 -0.66
CA SER A 312 -4.95 21.22 -0.50
C SER A 312 -5.28 22.07 -1.73
N HIS A 313 -6.56 22.11 -2.10
CA HIS A 313 -7.06 22.80 -3.30
C HIS A 313 -6.41 22.43 -4.65
N SER A 314 -5.57 21.39 -4.70
CA SER A 314 -4.97 20.91 -5.95
C SER A 314 -5.98 20.16 -6.82
N THR A 315 -5.69 20.08 -8.12
CA THR A 315 -6.49 19.32 -9.09
C THR A 315 -5.67 18.24 -9.77
N ALA A 316 -6.25 17.05 -9.96
CA ALA A 316 -5.56 15.94 -10.61
C ALA A 316 -6.51 15.05 -11.40
N LYS A 317 -6.05 14.60 -12.56
CA LYS A 317 -6.65 13.51 -13.35
C LYS A 317 -5.62 12.39 -13.49
N ASN A 318 -6.03 11.14 -13.28
CA ASN A 318 -5.17 9.96 -13.40
C ASN A 318 -3.88 9.99 -12.54
N ILE A 319 -3.89 10.61 -11.36
CA ILE A 319 -2.73 10.60 -10.45
C ILE A 319 -2.54 9.21 -9.81
N THR A 320 -1.31 8.72 -9.75
CA THR A 320 -0.99 7.46 -9.04
C THR A 320 -0.33 7.79 -7.71
N LEU A 321 -1.03 7.48 -6.60
CA LEU A 321 -0.54 7.60 -5.23
C LEU A 321 -0.34 6.22 -4.62
N TYR A 322 0.60 6.11 -3.67
CA TYR A 322 0.92 4.92 -2.89
C TYR A 322 0.67 5.23 -1.41
N ASN A 323 1.45 4.68 -0.47
CA ASN A 323 1.37 5.07 0.94
C ASN A 323 1.62 6.58 1.09
N THR A 324 0.65 7.26 1.68
CA THR A 324 0.74 8.67 2.09
C THR A 324 0.64 8.74 3.60
N LEU A 325 1.50 9.55 4.22
CA LEU A 325 1.58 9.73 5.67
C LEU A 325 1.39 11.23 6.00
N ASP A 326 0.41 11.55 6.84
CA ASP A 326 0.08 12.90 7.33
C ASP A 326 -0.18 13.95 6.22
N CYS A 327 -0.55 13.50 5.01
CA CYS A 327 -0.81 14.39 3.87
C CYS A 327 -2.15 15.15 3.99
N ASN A 328 -2.19 16.39 3.52
CA ASN A 328 -3.41 17.20 3.48
C ASN A 328 -4.09 17.13 2.10
N PHE A 329 -5.39 16.85 2.05
CA PHE A 329 -6.22 16.81 0.84
C PHE A 329 -7.45 17.75 0.92
N GLU A 330 -7.53 18.64 1.91
CA GLU A 330 -8.63 19.59 2.12
C GLU A 330 -8.92 20.40 0.84
N GLY A 331 -10.19 20.42 0.41
CA GLY A 331 -10.64 21.13 -0.80
C GLY A 331 -10.03 20.68 -2.14
N SER A 332 -9.26 19.58 -2.19
CA SER A 332 -8.67 19.05 -3.43
C SER A 332 -9.70 18.35 -4.32
N ASN A 333 -9.43 18.25 -5.62
CA ASN A 333 -10.24 17.50 -6.58
C ASN A 333 -9.39 16.54 -7.42
N LEU A 334 -9.34 15.27 -7.01
CA LEU A 334 -8.40 14.28 -7.50
C LEU A 334 -9.10 13.05 -8.09
N THR A 335 -8.81 12.70 -9.34
CA THR A 335 -9.11 11.37 -9.91
C THR A 335 -7.87 10.48 -9.78
N ILE A 336 -7.89 9.58 -8.79
CA ILE A 336 -6.78 8.71 -8.41
C ILE A 336 -6.80 7.36 -9.16
N ASN A 337 -5.63 6.73 -9.28
CA ASN A 337 -5.49 5.35 -9.75
C ASN A 337 -5.48 4.38 -8.57
N LEU A 338 -6.64 3.84 -8.21
CA LEU A 338 -6.75 2.82 -7.15
C LEU A 338 -5.80 1.64 -7.40
N ASN A 339 -5.02 1.28 -6.38
CA ASN A 339 -4.05 0.20 -6.39
C ASN A 339 -3.88 -0.39 -4.97
N PRO A 340 -3.35 -1.61 -4.82
CA PRO A 340 -3.22 -2.29 -3.52
C PRO A 340 -2.36 -1.55 -2.48
N HIS A 341 -1.38 -0.76 -2.92
CA HIS A 341 -0.37 -0.12 -2.09
C HIS A 341 -0.72 1.33 -1.69
N LEU A 342 -1.95 1.78 -1.96
CA LEU A 342 -2.42 3.11 -1.56
C LEU A 342 -2.96 3.08 -0.13
N ARG A 343 -2.44 3.93 0.76
CA ARG A 343 -2.99 4.18 2.10
C ARG A 343 -3.01 5.67 2.41
N PHE A 344 -4.07 6.13 3.07
CA PHE A 344 -4.26 7.51 3.53
C PHE A 344 -3.97 7.66 5.03
N LEU A 345 -2.76 7.30 5.47
CA LEU A 345 -2.38 7.29 6.88
C LEU A 345 -2.27 8.73 7.41
N GLY A 346 -2.99 9.06 8.48
CA GLY A 346 -2.99 10.41 9.06
C GLY A 346 -3.55 11.51 8.15
N ALA A 347 -4.19 11.15 7.02
CA ALA A 347 -4.59 12.10 6.01
C ALA A 347 -5.68 13.07 6.49
N LYS A 348 -5.55 14.35 6.14
CA LYS A 348 -6.56 15.39 6.40
C LYS A 348 -7.46 15.58 5.18
N MET A 349 -8.77 15.63 5.40
CA MET A 349 -9.79 15.78 4.38
C MET A 349 -10.96 16.59 4.97
N ASP A 350 -11.54 17.50 4.19
CA ASP A 350 -12.73 18.26 4.59
C ASP A 350 -13.97 17.85 3.78
N LYS A 351 -15.07 18.58 3.98
CA LYS A 351 -16.32 18.39 3.21
C LYS A 351 -16.19 18.74 1.72
N ASN A 352 -15.15 19.48 1.34
CA ASN A 352 -14.91 19.94 -0.03
C ASN A 352 -13.93 19.03 -0.78
N THR A 353 -13.17 18.16 -0.09
CA THR A 353 -12.31 17.13 -0.68
C THR A 353 -13.11 16.20 -1.59
N GLN A 354 -12.81 16.25 -2.89
CA GLN A 354 -13.37 15.36 -3.90
C GLN A 354 -12.30 14.37 -4.36
N ILE A 355 -12.47 13.09 -4.04
CA ILE A 355 -11.68 12.01 -4.63
C ILE A 355 -12.60 11.12 -5.48
N SER A 356 -12.11 10.74 -6.65
CA SER A 356 -12.74 9.85 -7.62
C SER A 356 -11.68 8.89 -8.17
N PHE A 357 -12.05 7.88 -8.94
CA PHE A 357 -11.08 6.98 -9.57
C PHE A 357 -11.32 6.77 -11.06
N SER A 358 -10.26 6.38 -11.79
CA SER A 358 -10.36 6.05 -13.21
C SER A 358 -11.15 4.74 -13.41
N GLU A 359 -12.42 4.85 -13.82
CA GLU A 359 -13.29 3.70 -14.07
C GLU A 359 -12.72 2.73 -15.12
N GLU A 360 -12.09 3.24 -16.18
CA GLU A 360 -11.48 2.43 -17.24
C GLU A 360 -10.35 1.55 -16.68
N ARG A 361 -9.44 2.16 -15.89
CA ARG A 361 -8.32 1.44 -15.26
C ARG A 361 -8.81 0.48 -14.18
N PHE A 362 -9.90 0.81 -13.48
CA PHE A 362 -10.56 -0.08 -12.54
C PHE A 362 -11.13 -1.31 -13.26
N ALA A 363 -11.97 -1.12 -14.27
CA ALA A 363 -12.58 -2.21 -15.05
C ALA A 363 -11.53 -3.14 -15.66
N LYS A 364 -10.43 -2.59 -16.20
CA LYS A 364 -9.30 -3.37 -16.76
C LYS A 364 -8.56 -4.23 -15.74
N LYS A 365 -8.64 -3.93 -14.44
CA LYS A 365 -8.18 -4.79 -13.34
C LYS A 365 -9.26 -5.78 -12.91
N PHE A 366 -10.49 -5.30 -12.73
CA PHE A 366 -11.61 -6.05 -12.16
C PHE A 366 -12.15 -7.16 -13.08
N LEU A 367 -12.11 -6.98 -14.39
CA LEU A 367 -12.65 -7.94 -15.37
C LEU A 367 -11.64 -9.02 -15.82
N ASN A 368 -10.40 -8.97 -15.34
CA ASN A 368 -9.36 -9.92 -15.72
C ASN A 368 -8.92 -10.71 -14.49
N GLN A 369 -9.33 -11.97 -14.38
CA GLN A 369 -9.04 -12.89 -13.26
C GLN A 369 -7.66 -12.70 -12.60
N ARG A 370 -6.56 -12.84 -13.37
CA ARG A 370 -5.20 -12.68 -12.81
C ARG A 370 -4.95 -11.30 -12.20
N LYS A 371 -5.44 -10.22 -12.82
CA LYS A 371 -5.33 -8.86 -12.27
C LYS A 371 -6.31 -8.59 -11.14
N ARG A 372 -7.46 -9.27 -11.14
CA ARG A 372 -8.50 -9.15 -10.11
C ARG A 372 -7.98 -9.73 -8.81
N ASP A 373 -7.48 -10.96 -8.81
CA ASP A 373 -6.81 -11.56 -7.64
C ASP A 373 -5.68 -10.66 -7.12
N MET A 374 -4.71 -10.33 -7.98
CA MET A 374 -3.55 -9.48 -7.64
C MET A 374 -3.90 -8.06 -7.13
N ALA A 375 -5.12 -7.56 -7.35
CA ALA A 375 -5.51 -6.19 -7.01
C ALA A 375 -6.60 -6.09 -5.93
N PHE A 376 -7.42 -7.12 -5.75
CA PHE A 376 -8.60 -7.10 -4.86
C PHE A 376 -8.52 -8.15 -3.75
N ASN A 377 -7.76 -9.23 -3.93
CA ASN A 377 -7.70 -10.35 -2.99
C ASN A 377 -6.55 -10.18 -1.98
N HIS A 378 -6.82 -9.51 -0.85
CA HIS A 378 -5.86 -9.38 0.25
C HIS A 378 -5.68 -10.68 1.07
N ILE A 379 -6.46 -11.73 0.81
CA ILE A 379 -6.28 -13.03 1.50
C ILE A 379 -5.17 -13.81 0.82
N ASN A 380 -5.16 -13.83 -0.51
CA ASN A 380 -4.05 -14.40 -1.30
C ASN A 380 -2.81 -13.48 -1.32
N ASN A 381 -2.97 -12.18 -1.02
CA ASN A 381 -1.92 -11.17 -1.09
C ASN A 381 -1.91 -10.29 0.19
N PRO A 382 -1.65 -10.86 1.39
CA PRO A 382 -1.78 -10.13 2.66
C PRO A 382 -0.91 -8.89 2.69
N GLU A 383 0.42 -9.05 2.59
CA GLU A 383 1.41 -7.97 2.74
C GLU A 383 1.23 -6.84 1.70
N ARG A 384 0.76 -7.19 0.49
CA ARG A 384 0.38 -6.24 -0.55
C ARG A 384 -0.90 -5.44 -0.25
N GLY A 385 -1.80 -6.03 0.53
CA GLY A 385 -3.18 -5.61 0.69
C GLY A 385 -3.98 -5.63 -0.63
N SER A 386 -5.05 -4.85 -0.67
CA SER A 386 -5.92 -4.75 -1.84
C SER A 386 -6.54 -3.36 -2.05
N ILE A 387 -7.17 -3.15 -3.20
CA ILE A 387 -7.95 -1.94 -3.48
C ILE A 387 -9.06 -1.72 -2.43
N PHE A 388 -9.64 -2.79 -1.86
CA PHE A 388 -10.57 -2.65 -0.74
C PHE A 388 -9.89 -2.04 0.49
N SER A 389 -8.73 -2.54 0.92
CA SER A 389 -7.98 -1.94 2.04
C SER A 389 -7.51 -0.50 1.76
N ALA A 390 -7.31 -0.13 0.50
CA ALA A 390 -7.04 1.26 0.12
C ALA A 390 -8.26 2.16 0.34
N ILE A 391 -9.47 1.68 -0.04
CA ILE A 391 -10.74 2.38 0.22
C ILE A 391 -11.00 2.50 1.72
N GLU A 392 -10.78 1.44 2.50
CA GLU A 392 -10.93 1.46 3.96
C GLU A 392 -10.04 2.50 4.63
N SER A 393 -8.82 2.72 4.12
CA SER A 393 -7.87 3.69 4.69
C SER A 393 -8.29 5.15 4.55
N ILE A 394 -9.25 5.49 3.68
CA ILE A 394 -9.74 6.86 3.47
C ILE A 394 -10.49 7.32 4.73
N PRO A 395 -10.10 8.40 5.43
CA PRO A 395 -10.74 8.80 6.69
C PRO A 395 -12.23 9.19 6.55
N SER A 396 -12.62 9.83 5.45
CA SER A 396 -13.99 10.32 5.23
C SER A 396 -14.97 9.18 4.87
N ILE A 397 -15.91 8.89 5.77
CA ILE A 397 -16.99 7.90 5.58
C ILE A 397 -17.83 8.20 4.32
N ALA A 398 -18.15 9.47 4.07
CA ALA A 398 -18.93 9.90 2.92
C ALA A 398 -18.19 9.62 1.59
N LEU A 399 -16.87 9.82 1.59
CA LEU A 399 -16.03 9.53 0.44
C LEU A 399 -15.84 8.01 0.22
N ARG A 400 -15.61 7.25 1.30
CA ARG A 400 -15.60 5.77 1.30
C ARG A 400 -16.86 5.21 0.65
N LYS A 401 -18.04 5.68 1.11
CA LYS A 401 -19.35 5.34 0.53
C LYS A 401 -19.44 5.63 -0.97
N LYS A 402 -19.10 6.85 -1.39
CA LYS A 402 -19.15 7.26 -2.81
C LYS A 402 -18.32 6.33 -3.69
N ILE A 403 -17.09 6.03 -3.27
CA ILE A 403 -16.17 5.15 -4.00
C ILE A 403 -16.69 3.70 -4.00
N MET A 404 -17.16 3.20 -2.85
CA MET A 404 -17.70 1.84 -2.75
C MET A 404 -19.00 1.67 -3.56
N ASN A 405 -19.83 2.70 -3.71
CA ASN A 405 -21.03 2.63 -4.56
C ASN A 405 -20.65 2.52 -6.04
N GLN A 406 -19.60 3.24 -6.50
CA GLN A 406 -19.08 3.08 -7.86
C GLN A 406 -18.50 1.67 -8.09
N VAL A 407 -17.83 1.09 -7.09
CA VAL A 407 -17.36 -0.32 -7.15
C VAL A 407 -18.55 -1.28 -7.26
N ALA A 408 -19.58 -1.11 -6.44
CA ALA A 408 -20.78 -1.95 -6.45
C ALA A 408 -21.58 -1.81 -7.76
N GLN A 409 -21.71 -0.60 -8.31
CA GLN A 409 -22.28 -0.35 -9.63
C GLN A 409 -21.53 -1.13 -10.73
N LYS A 410 -20.19 -1.12 -10.73
CA LYS A 410 -19.41 -1.88 -11.72
C LYS A 410 -19.59 -3.39 -11.58
N PHE A 411 -19.65 -3.92 -10.36
CA PHE A 411 -19.98 -5.33 -10.15
C PHE A 411 -21.40 -5.67 -10.66
N ASN A 412 -22.39 -4.84 -10.34
CA ASN A 412 -23.78 -5.04 -10.75
C ASN A 412 -24.00 -4.90 -12.28
N GLN A 413 -23.10 -4.21 -13.01
CA GLN A 413 -23.13 -4.05 -14.47
C GLN A 413 -22.66 -5.28 -15.26
N HIS A 414 -22.08 -6.31 -14.63
CA HIS A 414 -21.49 -7.47 -15.30
C HIS A 414 -22.09 -8.81 -14.85
N PRO A 415 -23.40 -9.07 -15.04
CA PRO A 415 -24.10 -10.24 -14.49
C PRO A 415 -23.47 -11.58 -14.88
N LYS A 416 -22.95 -11.71 -16.11
CA LYS A 416 -22.28 -12.94 -16.58
C LYS A 416 -21.00 -13.32 -15.84
N LEU A 417 -20.43 -12.39 -15.05
CA LEU A 417 -19.20 -12.59 -14.29
C LEU A 417 -19.44 -12.49 -12.78
N GLN A 418 -20.67 -12.29 -12.31
CA GLN A 418 -20.95 -12.09 -10.89
C GLN A 418 -20.57 -13.32 -10.07
N ASP A 419 -20.96 -14.52 -10.51
CA ASP A 419 -20.61 -15.76 -9.84
C ASP A 419 -19.09 -15.99 -9.82
N GLU A 420 -18.41 -15.85 -10.97
CA GLU A 420 -16.93 -15.96 -11.09
C GLU A 420 -16.20 -14.97 -10.16
N ILE A 421 -16.66 -13.72 -10.11
CA ILE A 421 -16.08 -12.68 -9.26
C ILE A 421 -16.38 -12.97 -7.78
N LEU A 422 -17.56 -13.50 -7.44
CA LEU A 422 -17.90 -13.87 -6.07
C LEU A 422 -17.11 -15.10 -5.62
N ASP A 423 -16.96 -16.13 -6.45
CA ASP A 423 -16.10 -17.29 -6.16
C ASP A 423 -14.67 -16.88 -5.80
N GLU A 424 -14.13 -15.86 -6.49
CA GLU A 424 -12.79 -15.33 -6.21
C GLU A 424 -12.73 -14.32 -5.05
N LEU A 425 -13.74 -13.47 -4.87
CA LEU A 425 -13.68 -12.27 -4.02
C LEU A 425 -14.75 -12.19 -2.91
N PHE A 426 -15.60 -13.20 -2.66
CA PHE A 426 -16.66 -13.10 -1.63
C PHE A 426 -16.09 -12.69 -0.26
N GLN A 427 -14.98 -13.29 0.17
CA GLN A 427 -14.39 -12.98 1.48
C GLN A 427 -13.69 -11.60 1.49
N PRO A 428 -12.83 -11.21 0.53
CA PRO A 428 -12.31 -9.84 0.45
C PRO A 428 -13.40 -8.75 0.35
N LEU A 429 -14.52 -9.04 -0.31
CA LEU A 429 -15.71 -8.18 -0.37
C LEU A 429 -16.40 -8.10 0.99
N ALA A 430 -16.62 -9.24 1.66
CA ALA A 430 -17.25 -9.29 2.98
C ALA A 430 -16.44 -8.51 4.03
N ASP A 431 -15.11 -8.70 4.05
CA ASP A 431 -14.20 -8.05 4.99
C ASP A 431 -14.22 -6.52 4.90
N CYS A 432 -14.57 -5.98 3.72
CA CYS A 432 -14.71 -4.56 3.41
C CYS A 432 -16.14 -4.04 3.62
N ILE A 433 -17.13 -4.68 2.99
CA ILE A 433 -18.53 -4.23 2.98
C ILE A 433 -19.12 -4.28 4.38
N PHE A 434 -18.86 -5.35 5.12
CA PHE A 434 -19.43 -5.53 6.45
C PHE A 434 -18.58 -4.95 7.56
N ARG A 435 -17.48 -4.23 7.27
CA ARG A 435 -16.76 -3.47 8.32
C ARG A 435 -17.47 -2.16 8.64
N GLU A 436 -17.95 -1.47 7.60
CA GLU A 436 -18.62 -0.17 7.70
C GLU A 436 -20.14 -0.33 7.77
N SER A 437 -20.71 -0.25 8.97
CA SER A 437 -22.18 -0.32 9.18
C SER A 437 -22.96 0.66 8.29
N ALA A 438 -22.37 1.84 7.99
CA ALA A 438 -23.01 2.85 7.18
C ALA A 438 -23.17 2.46 5.69
N TYR A 439 -22.55 1.37 5.21
CA TYR A 439 -22.75 0.82 3.86
C TYR A 439 -24.06 0.03 3.73
N VAL A 440 -24.41 -0.75 4.75
CA VAL A 440 -25.57 -1.66 4.73
C VAL A 440 -26.83 -1.08 5.38
N ASP A 441 -26.68 0.03 6.12
CA ASP A 441 -27.78 0.81 6.73
C ASP A 441 -28.95 1.04 5.74
N PRO A 442 -30.13 0.45 5.99
CA PRO A 442 -31.25 0.52 5.05
C PRO A 442 -31.98 1.86 5.06
N THR A 443 -31.76 2.69 6.09
CA THR A 443 -32.38 4.03 6.23
C THR A 443 -31.75 5.07 5.31
N LYS A 444 -30.57 4.78 4.76
CA LYS A 444 -29.82 5.66 3.85
C LYS A 444 -30.01 5.23 2.41
N GLY A 445 -30.87 5.95 1.69
CA GLY A 445 -31.31 5.62 0.33
C GLY A 445 -30.16 5.41 -0.66
N ASP A 446 -29.12 6.22 -0.54
CA ASP A 446 -27.97 6.36 -1.45
C ASP A 446 -27.09 5.11 -1.58
N ASN A 447 -27.30 4.10 -0.74
CA ASN A 447 -26.51 2.86 -0.68
C ASN A 447 -27.13 1.68 -1.46
N LYS A 448 -28.02 1.91 -2.45
CA LYS A 448 -28.80 0.82 -3.06
C LYS A 448 -27.92 -0.27 -3.67
N GLU A 449 -26.91 0.11 -4.46
CA GLU A 449 -26.05 -0.83 -5.17
C GLU A 449 -25.08 -1.56 -4.22
N ILE A 450 -24.58 -0.88 -3.18
CA ILE A 450 -23.80 -1.52 -2.11
C ILE A 450 -24.64 -2.56 -1.37
N ARG A 451 -25.90 -2.26 -1.02
CA ARG A 451 -26.81 -3.23 -0.39
C ARG A 451 -27.11 -4.43 -1.30
N GLN A 452 -27.29 -4.21 -2.59
CA GLN A 452 -27.49 -5.30 -3.56
C GLN A 452 -26.24 -6.20 -3.66
N LEU A 453 -25.04 -5.64 -3.64
CA LEU A 453 -23.79 -6.41 -3.59
C LEU A 453 -23.63 -7.14 -2.24
N ALA A 454 -23.95 -6.48 -1.13
CA ALA A 454 -23.92 -7.07 0.21
C ALA A 454 -24.83 -8.30 0.33
N ALA A 455 -26.04 -8.25 -0.26
CA ALA A 455 -26.96 -9.38 -0.32
C ALA A 455 -26.35 -10.58 -1.07
N GLN A 456 -25.82 -10.37 -2.29
CA GLN A 456 -25.19 -11.43 -3.09
C GLN A 456 -23.97 -12.05 -2.39
N VAL A 457 -23.14 -11.21 -1.74
CA VAL A 457 -21.99 -11.69 -0.95
C VAL A 457 -22.46 -12.55 0.23
N ALA A 458 -23.48 -12.11 0.96
CA ALA A 458 -24.05 -12.87 2.08
C ALA A 458 -24.73 -14.18 1.65
N GLU A 459 -25.43 -14.20 0.50
CA GLU A 459 -25.99 -15.42 -0.09
C GLU A 459 -24.88 -16.41 -0.44
N LYS A 460 -23.77 -15.94 -1.05
CA LYS A 460 -22.60 -16.78 -1.37
C LYS A 460 -21.96 -17.38 -0.12
N ILE A 461 -21.90 -16.62 0.98
CA ILE A 461 -21.42 -17.09 2.29
C ILE A 461 -22.35 -18.14 2.88
N LEU A 462 -23.67 -17.88 2.91
CA LEU A 462 -24.65 -18.80 3.47
C LEU A 462 -24.74 -20.11 2.68
N ALA A 463 -24.48 -20.07 1.37
CA ALA A 463 -24.45 -21.24 0.48
C ALA A 463 -23.09 -21.96 0.41
N SER A 464 -22.05 -21.46 1.07
CA SER A 464 -20.71 -22.06 0.99
C SER A 464 -20.48 -23.12 2.07
N ASP A 465 -20.10 -24.33 1.65
CA ASP A 465 -19.70 -25.41 2.56
C ASP A 465 -18.53 -25.03 3.48
N ASN A 466 -17.72 -24.02 3.12
CA ASN A 466 -16.64 -23.50 3.97
C ASN A 466 -17.15 -22.92 5.31
N PHE A 467 -18.40 -22.46 5.36
CA PHE A 467 -19.05 -22.02 6.62
C PHE A 467 -19.92 -23.10 7.27
N SER A 468 -20.06 -24.27 6.64
CA SER A 468 -20.72 -25.43 7.26
C SER A 468 -19.92 -26.01 8.44
N THR A 469 -18.61 -25.74 8.46
CA THR A 469 -17.67 -26.10 9.52
C THR A 469 -17.54 -24.97 10.55
N PHE A 470 -17.03 -23.79 10.18
CA PHE A 470 -16.73 -22.71 11.13
C PHE A 470 -16.87 -21.27 10.62
N ILE A 471 -17.70 -20.46 11.30
CA ILE A 471 -17.70 -18.98 11.15
C ILE A 471 -16.59 -18.37 12.02
N ASN A 472 -15.36 -18.32 11.48
CA ASN A 472 -14.19 -17.77 12.17
C ASN A 472 -14.05 -16.24 11.94
N THR A 473 -14.97 -15.45 12.50
CA THR A 473 -14.94 -13.99 12.45
C THR A 473 -15.41 -13.37 13.76
N ASN A 474 -14.79 -12.24 14.13
CA ASN A 474 -15.21 -11.41 15.27
C ASN A 474 -15.91 -10.12 14.82
N ASN A 475 -16.15 -9.94 13.51
CA ASN A 475 -16.81 -8.74 13.00
C ASN A 475 -18.32 -8.80 13.29
N LEU A 476 -18.78 -8.06 14.30
CA LEU A 476 -20.18 -8.02 14.72
C LEU A 476 -21.12 -7.48 13.62
N ASN A 477 -20.68 -6.54 12.79
CA ASN A 477 -21.47 -6.04 11.65
C ASN A 477 -21.68 -7.12 10.58
N TYR A 478 -20.68 -7.99 10.38
CA TYR A 478 -20.74 -9.12 9.47
C TYR A 478 -21.70 -10.21 9.99
N ILE A 479 -21.59 -10.56 11.27
CA ILE A 479 -22.52 -11.48 11.95
C ILE A 479 -23.95 -10.92 11.91
N ARG A 480 -24.15 -9.61 12.15
CA ARG A 480 -25.44 -8.93 12.08
C ARG A 480 -26.09 -9.05 10.70
N TYR A 481 -25.35 -8.80 9.63
CA TYR A 481 -25.91 -8.90 8.29
C TYR A 481 -26.34 -10.34 7.96
N LEU A 482 -25.53 -11.33 8.35
CA LEU A 482 -25.88 -12.75 8.19
C LEU A 482 -27.13 -13.11 9.02
N LEU A 483 -27.23 -12.62 10.26
CA LEU A 483 -28.40 -12.85 11.14
C LEU A 483 -29.68 -12.25 10.55
N ASP A 484 -29.63 -11.01 10.05
CA ASP A 484 -30.78 -10.34 9.44
C ASP A 484 -31.22 -11.06 8.14
N SER A 485 -30.27 -11.61 7.37
CA SER A 485 -30.55 -12.46 6.21
C SER A 485 -31.19 -13.80 6.60
N THR A 486 -30.70 -14.47 7.64
CA THR A 486 -31.29 -15.70 8.19
C THR A 486 -32.70 -15.44 8.75
N LEU A 487 -32.91 -14.32 9.45
CA LEU A 487 -34.22 -13.92 9.99
C LEU A 487 -35.28 -13.83 8.89
N HIS A 488 -34.94 -13.23 7.75
CA HIS A 488 -35.84 -13.09 6.62
C HIS A 488 -36.27 -14.45 6.04
N LYS A 489 -35.33 -15.39 5.86
CA LYS A 489 -35.64 -16.76 5.40
C LYS A 489 -36.53 -17.51 6.39
N VAL A 490 -36.18 -17.47 7.67
CA VAL A 490 -36.92 -18.17 8.74
C VAL A 490 -38.34 -17.62 8.91
N ARG A 491 -38.55 -16.29 8.87
CA ARG A 491 -39.89 -15.67 9.00
C ARG A 491 -40.81 -15.98 7.82
N ASN A 492 -40.27 -16.17 6.62
CA ASN A 492 -41.05 -16.52 5.44
C ASN A 492 -41.39 -18.02 5.37
N ASN A 493 -41.10 -18.78 6.43
CA ASN A 493 -41.39 -20.20 6.59
C ASN A 493 -40.71 -21.09 5.51
N ASP A 494 -39.57 -20.62 4.99
CA ASP A 494 -38.80 -21.28 3.95
C ASP A 494 -37.95 -22.41 4.54
N SER A 495 -38.21 -23.66 4.11
CA SER A 495 -37.45 -24.84 4.55
C SER A 495 -35.95 -24.78 4.24
N GLN A 496 -35.49 -23.86 3.37
CA GLN A 496 -34.05 -23.59 3.15
C GLN A 496 -33.25 -23.25 4.42
N TRP A 497 -33.88 -22.81 5.51
CA TRP A 497 -33.13 -22.60 6.76
C TRP A 497 -32.55 -23.91 7.32
N ILE A 498 -33.17 -25.06 6.99
CA ILE A 498 -32.71 -26.41 7.36
C ILE A 498 -31.53 -26.84 6.48
N GLU A 499 -31.53 -26.50 5.19
CA GLU A 499 -30.42 -26.77 4.26
C GLU A 499 -29.10 -26.16 4.77
N ASN A 500 -29.20 -25.01 5.43
CA ASN A 500 -28.07 -24.26 6.02
C ASN A 500 -28.10 -24.25 7.57
N ASN A 501 -28.71 -25.27 8.19
CA ASN A 501 -28.89 -25.39 9.65
C ASN A 501 -27.59 -25.12 10.44
N ASN A 502 -26.48 -25.75 10.03
CA ASN A 502 -25.15 -25.55 10.63
C ASN A 502 -24.75 -24.07 10.70
N THR A 503 -24.73 -23.40 9.55
CA THR A 503 -24.33 -22.00 9.40
C THR A 503 -25.25 -21.10 10.21
N ASN A 504 -26.58 -21.34 10.14
CA ASN A 504 -27.58 -20.57 10.87
C ASN A 504 -27.41 -20.68 12.40
N ILE A 505 -27.15 -21.87 12.94
CA ILE A 505 -26.90 -22.05 14.39
C ILE A 505 -25.60 -21.37 14.82
N GLN A 506 -24.55 -21.42 13.99
CA GLN A 506 -23.30 -20.71 14.28
C GLN A 506 -23.47 -19.18 14.27
N ILE A 507 -24.30 -18.64 13.37
CA ILE A 507 -24.67 -17.22 13.36
C ILE A 507 -25.44 -16.87 14.65
N LEU A 508 -26.40 -17.70 15.08
CA LEU A 508 -27.16 -17.49 16.32
C LEU A 508 -26.28 -17.53 17.58
N LEU A 509 -25.30 -18.42 17.62
CA LEU A 509 -24.29 -18.49 18.68
C LEU A 509 -23.44 -17.23 18.78
N HIS A 510 -23.02 -16.70 17.63
CA HIS A 510 -22.40 -15.37 17.54
C HIS A 510 -23.40 -14.25 17.91
N GLY A 511 -24.68 -14.46 17.62
CA GLY A 511 -25.82 -13.60 17.98
C GLY A 511 -25.98 -13.33 19.48
N GLN A 512 -25.55 -14.26 20.32
CA GLN A 512 -25.69 -14.20 21.78
C GLN A 512 -24.41 -13.72 22.50
N ILE A 513 -23.42 -13.19 21.77
CA ILE A 513 -22.13 -12.74 22.33
C ILE A 513 -22.30 -11.49 23.23
N GLN A 514 -21.51 -11.45 24.32
CA GLN A 514 -21.37 -10.30 25.21
C GLN A 514 -20.92 -9.05 24.42
N GLY A 515 -21.65 -7.94 24.55
CA GLY A 515 -21.34 -6.67 23.89
C GLY A 515 -22.16 -6.37 22.63
N ALA A 516 -23.01 -7.29 22.17
CA ALA A 516 -23.93 -7.00 21.08
C ALA A 516 -25.16 -6.16 21.51
N SER A 517 -25.77 -5.42 20.58
CA SER A 517 -26.90 -4.53 20.88
C SER A 517 -28.19 -5.29 21.24
N LYS A 518 -29.08 -4.66 22.03
CA LYS A 518 -30.35 -5.27 22.46
C LYS A 518 -31.18 -5.80 21.29
N ASP A 519 -31.39 -4.97 20.26
CA ASP A 519 -32.15 -5.32 19.06
C ASP A 519 -31.63 -6.60 18.37
N PHE A 520 -30.30 -6.80 18.39
CA PHE A 520 -29.65 -7.96 17.78
C PHE A 520 -29.81 -9.22 18.63
N GLN A 521 -29.76 -9.09 19.97
CA GLN A 521 -30.10 -10.18 20.89
C GLN A 521 -31.60 -10.56 20.79
N GLU A 522 -32.49 -9.58 20.62
CA GLU A 522 -33.93 -9.81 20.41
C GLU A 522 -34.22 -10.49 19.06
N ASN A 523 -33.55 -10.08 17.98
CA ASN A 523 -33.63 -10.77 16.69
C ASN A 523 -33.15 -12.23 16.79
N ALA A 524 -32.02 -12.48 17.46
CA ALA A 524 -31.51 -13.84 17.68
C ALA A 524 -32.50 -14.70 18.50
N LYS A 525 -33.11 -14.16 19.56
CA LYS A 525 -34.18 -14.82 20.32
C LYS A 525 -35.42 -15.10 19.46
N SER A 526 -35.83 -14.16 18.60
CA SER A 526 -36.94 -14.35 17.66
C SER A 526 -36.68 -15.51 16.71
N ILE A 527 -35.47 -15.65 16.17
CA ILE A 527 -35.10 -16.77 15.28
C ILE A 527 -35.09 -18.09 16.07
N LYS A 528 -34.45 -18.14 17.25
CA LYS A 528 -34.42 -19.35 18.10
C LYS A 528 -35.83 -19.87 18.35
N LYS A 529 -36.78 -18.97 18.68
CA LYS A 529 -38.18 -19.34 18.88
C LYS A 529 -38.81 -19.97 17.62
N THR A 530 -38.69 -19.33 16.46
CA THR A 530 -39.28 -19.86 15.21
C THR A 530 -38.63 -21.19 14.78
N ILE A 531 -37.35 -21.40 15.07
CA ILE A 531 -36.67 -22.70 14.87
C ILE A 531 -37.25 -23.77 15.80
N MET A 532 -37.48 -23.45 17.08
CA MET A 532 -38.05 -24.39 18.05
C MET A 532 -39.53 -24.74 17.79
N ASP A 533 -40.28 -23.83 17.16
CA ASP A 533 -41.66 -24.09 16.72
C ASP A 533 -41.73 -25.09 15.52
N TYR A 534 -40.60 -25.45 14.90
CA TYR A 534 -40.57 -26.45 13.82
C TYR A 534 -41.01 -27.84 14.32
N PRO A 535 -41.98 -28.52 13.68
CA PRO A 535 -42.68 -29.69 14.28
C PRO A 535 -41.78 -30.82 14.79
N PHE A 536 -40.69 -31.13 14.10
CA PHE A 536 -39.74 -32.15 14.55
C PHE A 536 -39.00 -31.70 15.82
N LEU A 537 -38.44 -30.49 15.84
CA LEU A 537 -37.73 -29.95 17.00
C LEU A 537 -38.66 -29.73 18.19
N LYS A 538 -39.89 -29.29 17.94
CA LYS A 538 -40.93 -29.18 18.97
C LYS A 538 -41.25 -30.54 19.61
N SER A 539 -41.53 -31.56 18.80
CA SER A 539 -41.80 -32.92 19.32
C SER A 539 -40.61 -33.52 20.07
N LEU A 540 -39.38 -33.16 19.66
CA LEU A 540 -38.16 -33.59 20.31
C LEU A 540 -37.97 -32.91 21.67
N TYR A 541 -38.22 -31.60 21.73
CA TYR A 541 -38.11 -30.79 22.93
C TYR A 541 -39.15 -31.16 23.99
N GLU A 542 -40.40 -31.37 23.56
CA GLU A 542 -41.48 -31.84 24.44
C GLU A 542 -41.11 -33.20 25.05
N LYS A 543 -40.51 -34.11 24.28
CA LYS A 543 -40.07 -35.42 24.76
C LYS A 543 -38.84 -35.38 25.67
N TYR A 544 -37.82 -34.57 25.34
CA TYR A 544 -36.65 -34.38 26.22
C TYR A 544 -37.05 -33.87 27.62
N LYS A 545 -38.09 -33.02 27.67
CA LYS A 545 -38.66 -32.51 28.92
C LYS A 545 -39.42 -33.58 29.73
N GLU A 546 -39.80 -34.70 29.12
CA GLU A 546 -40.39 -35.86 29.81
C GLU A 546 -39.31 -36.83 30.31
N ASP A 547 -38.20 -36.98 29.58
CA ASP A 547 -37.09 -37.90 29.92
C ASP A 547 -36.10 -37.32 30.97
N SER A 548 -36.03 -35.99 31.16
CA SER A 548 -35.11 -35.31 32.09
C SER A 548 -35.62 -35.31 33.55
N LEU A 549 -35.45 -36.45 34.21
CA LEU A 549 -35.77 -36.69 35.63
C LEU A 549 -34.66 -36.19 36.58
N GLU A 550 -34.59 -34.89 36.84
CA GLU A 550 -34.25 -34.27 38.16
C GLU A 550 -34.23 -32.73 38.07
N ASP A 551 -34.51 -32.03 39.18
CA ASP A 551 -34.91 -30.62 39.18
C ASP A 551 -33.81 -29.60 38.76
N ASP A 552 -32.54 -30.02 38.72
CA ASP A 552 -31.39 -29.17 38.37
C ASP A 552 -31.16 -29.00 36.85
N GLU A 553 -31.72 -29.86 35.98
CA GLU A 553 -31.53 -29.75 34.51
C GLU A 553 -32.39 -28.65 33.83
N LYS A 554 -33.28 -27.97 34.57
CA LYS A 554 -34.12 -26.87 34.05
C LYS A 554 -33.34 -25.66 33.50
N VAL A 555 -32.02 -25.60 33.74
CA VAL A 555 -31.11 -24.58 33.20
C VAL A 555 -30.90 -24.71 31.68
N LEU A 556 -31.15 -25.89 31.08
CA LEU A 556 -30.87 -26.20 29.67
C LEU A 556 -31.90 -25.65 28.64
N ALA A 557 -32.68 -24.60 28.96
CA ALA A 557 -33.63 -24.01 27.99
C ALA A 557 -33.02 -22.88 27.13
N ASP A 558 -32.29 -21.94 27.74
CA ASP A 558 -31.84 -20.72 27.05
C ASP A 558 -30.51 -20.88 26.29
N ASP A 559 -29.56 -21.66 26.84
CA ASP A 559 -28.22 -21.86 26.26
C ASP A 559 -28.06 -23.18 25.46
N THR A 560 -29.12 -23.96 25.26
CA THR A 560 -29.06 -25.21 24.48
C THR A 560 -29.21 -24.98 22.96
N LEU A 561 -28.46 -25.77 22.19
CA LEU A 561 -28.34 -25.78 20.73
C LEU A 561 -28.93 -27.06 20.13
N TYR A 562 -29.60 -26.95 18.98
CA TYR A 562 -30.30 -28.05 18.32
C TYR A 562 -29.83 -28.17 16.85
N PHE A 563 -28.84 -29.02 16.60
CA PHE A 563 -28.35 -29.30 15.25
C PHE A 563 -29.18 -30.40 14.60
N VAL A 564 -29.60 -30.22 13.35
CA VAL A 564 -30.48 -31.15 12.64
C VAL A 564 -29.74 -31.78 11.47
N SER A 565 -29.79 -33.11 11.35
CA SER A 565 -29.05 -33.87 10.33
C SER A 565 -29.63 -33.69 8.92
N LYS A 566 -28.75 -33.70 7.90
CA LYS A 566 -29.09 -33.47 6.48
C LYS A 566 -29.60 -34.71 5.72
N LYS A 567 -29.38 -35.93 6.23
CA LYS A 567 -29.66 -37.23 5.56
C LYS A 567 -31.08 -37.44 5.00
N ASN A 568 -32.07 -36.61 5.36
CA ASN A 568 -33.42 -36.63 4.79
C ASN A 568 -34.00 -35.21 4.61
N GLN A 569 -33.69 -34.56 3.48
CA GLN A 569 -34.12 -33.19 3.14
C GLN A 569 -35.65 -32.97 3.20
N ALA A 570 -36.47 -34.02 3.00
CA ALA A 570 -37.93 -33.91 3.06
C ALA A 570 -38.53 -34.00 4.49
N LYS A 571 -37.86 -34.71 5.42
CA LYS A 571 -38.28 -34.89 6.82
C LYS A 571 -37.04 -35.26 7.67
N PRO A 572 -36.42 -34.33 8.41
CA PRO A 572 -35.31 -34.68 9.30
C PRO A 572 -35.78 -35.68 10.36
N GLN A 573 -34.92 -36.66 10.66
CA GLN A 573 -35.20 -37.76 11.59
C GLN A 573 -34.15 -37.90 12.71
N GLN A 574 -33.12 -37.06 12.70
CA GLN A 574 -32.02 -37.06 13.67
C GLN A 574 -31.68 -35.62 14.08
N ALA A 575 -31.33 -35.43 15.35
CA ALA A 575 -30.84 -34.18 15.89
C ALA A 575 -29.77 -34.42 16.97
N ILE A 576 -28.87 -33.44 17.13
CA ILE A 576 -27.89 -33.40 18.21
C ILE A 576 -28.25 -32.23 19.12
N ILE A 577 -28.34 -32.50 20.43
CA ILE A 577 -28.54 -31.48 21.47
C ILE A 577 -27.20 -31.24 22.16
N LEU A 578 -26.76 -29.98 22.16
CA LEU A 578 -25.45 -29.53 22.66
C LEU A 578 -25.63 -28.31 23.59
N ASP A 579 -24.96 -28.33 24.73
CA ASP A 579 -24.79 -27.13 25.56
C ASP A 579 -23.84 -26.12 24.88
N ARG A 580 -24.11 -24.82 25.07
CA ARG A 580 -23.32 -23.74 24.51
C ARG A 580 -21.94 -23.60 25.14
N ASN A 581 -21.76 -23.92 26.42
CA ASN A 581 -20.42 -23.91 27.02
C ASN A 581 -19.58 -25.04 26.41
N TYR A 582 -20.15 -26.23 26.24
CA TYR A 582 -19.51 -27.34 25.54
C TYR A 582 -19.15 -26.97 24.09
N PHE A 583 -20.05 -26.31 23.34
CA PHE A 583 -19.73 -25.76 22.02
C PHE A 583 -18.57 -24.75 22.06
N ASN A 584 -18.57 -23.80 23.00
CA ASN A 584 -17.52 -22.78 23.08
C ASN A 584 -16.16 -23.34 23.51
N HIS A 585 -16.10 -24.38 24.34
CA HIS A 585 -14.85 -25.01 24.74
C HIS A 585 -14.33 -25.98 23.68
N TYR A 586 -15.18 -26.90 23.21
CA TYR A 586 -14.75 -28.01 22.35
C TYR A 586 -14.68 -27.66 20.87
N ILE A 587 -15.65 -26.87 20.39
CA ILE A 587 -15.81 -26.55 18.97
C ILE A 587 -15.09 -25.22 18.66
N ARG A 588 -15.11 -24.21 19.54
CA ARG A 588 -14.34 -22.95 19.37
C ARG A 588 -12.92 -22.92 19.98
N ASP A 589 -12.34 -24.08 20.28
CA ASP A 589 -10.91 -24.24 20.62
C ASP A 589 -10.40 -23.41 21.83
N LYS A 590 -11.21 -23.33 22.89
CA LYS A 590 -10.76 -22.86 24.22
C LYS A 590 -10.40 -24.04 25.11
N GLU A 591 -9.30 -24.72 24.79
CA GLU A 591 -8.74 -25.70 25.73
C GLU A 591 -8.12 -24.99 26.95
N VAL A 592 -8.79 -25.15 28.08
CA VAL A 592 -8.13 -25.21 29.40
C VAL A 592 -7.59 -26.63 29.54
N GLU A 593 -6.50 -26.85 30.28
CA GLU A 593 -5.85 -28.16 30.44
C GLU A 593 -6.76 -29.27 31.05
N ASN A 594 -7.97 -28.91 31.49
CA ASN A 594 -9.00 -29.81 32.05
C ASN A 594 -10.31 -29.84 31.22
N SER A 595 -10.26 -29.64 29.90
CA SER A 595 -11.47 -29.75 29.04
C SER A 595 -12.15 -31.13 29.16
N PRO A 596 -13.49 -31.19 29.33
CA PRO A 596 -14.21 -32.47 29.42
C PRO A 596 -14.14 -33.29 28.12
N SER A 597 -14.43 -34.59 28.24
CA SER A 597 -14.38 -35.58 27.15
C SER A 597 -15.29 -35.24 25.96
N ILE A 598 -14.96 -35.79 24.78
CA ILE A 598 -15.76 -35.79 23.53
C ILE A 598 -17.19 -36.32 23.72
N SER A 599 -17.44 -37.05 24.81
CA SER A 599 -18.66 -37.81 25.13
C SER A 599 -19.89 -36.98 25.52
N ASN A 600 -19.77 -35.68 25.77
CA ASN A 600 -20.84 -34.91 26.43
C ASN A 600 -21.83 -34.27 25.43
N PHE A 601 -22.52 -35.07 24.63
CA PHE A 601 -23.61 -34.60 23.77
C PHE A 601 -24.71 -35.65 23.57
N TRP A 602 -25.94 -35.20 23.35
CA TRP A 602 -27.09 -36.10 23.17
C TRP A 602 -27.43 -36.26 21.69
N VAL A 603 -27.59 -37.50 21.24
CA VAL A 603 -28.06 -37.84 19.89
C VAL A 603 -29.47 -38.38 19.97
N TYR A 604 -30.37 -37.82 19.17
CA TYR A 604 -31.74 -38.25 19.08
C TYR A 604 -32.06 -38.73 17.67
N SER A 605 -32.72 -39.88 17.56
CA SER A 605 -33.22 -40.41 16.30
C SER A 605 -34.69 -40.81 16.41
N LYS A 606 -35.40 -40.86 15.29
CA LYS A 606 -36.82 -41.25 15.26
C LYS A 606 -37.06 -42.74 15.55
N SER A 607 -36.03 -43.56 15.48
CA SER A 607 -36.07 -45.03 15.67
C SER A 607 -35.45 -45.51 16.98
N ASN A 608 -34.52 -44.76 17.57
CA ASN A 608 -33.92 -45.03 18.88
C ASN A 608 -33.70 -43.74 19.68
N LEU A 609 -34.19 -43.75 20.93
CA LEU A 609 -33.70 -42.88 22.01
C LEU A 609 -32.50 -43.57 22.65
N GLY A 610 -31.34 -42.91 22.68
CA GLY A 610 -30.16 -43.47 23.30
C GLY A 610 -29.12 -42.41 23.62
N TYR A 611 -28.66 -42.40 24.86
CA TYR A 611 -27.48 -41.64 25.25
C TYR A 611 -26.23 -42.30 24.62
N VAL A 612 -25.70 -41.70 23.55
CA VAL A 612 -24.53 -42.20 22.83
C VAL A 612 -23.27 -41.56 23.42
N ASN A 613 -22.62 -42.27 24.33
CA ASN A 613 -21.49 -41.76 25.12
C ASN A 613 -20.17 -41.71 24.33
N GLN A 614 -20.11 -42.27 23.11
CA GLN A 614 -18.92 -42.25 22.25
C GLN A 614 -19.28 -42.14 20.77
N VAL A 615 -18.52 -41.35 20.01
CA VAL A 615 -18.67 -41.22 18.54
C VAL A 615 -18.45 -42.58 17.82
N SER A 616 -17.71 -43.51 18.43
CA SER A 616 -17.50 -44.88 17.94
C SER A 616 -18.73 -45.78 18.03
N ASP A 617 -19.72 -45.46 18.88
CA ASP A 617 -20.96 -46.22 19.02
C ASP A 617 -22.07 -45.70 18.08
N ALA A 618 -21.79 -44.63 17.33
CA ALA A 618 -22.67 -44.15 16.28
C ALA A 618 -22.60 -45.09 15.08
N SER A 619 -23.65 -45.89 14.88
CA SER A 619 -23.74 -46.88 13.79
C SER A 619 -23.62 -46.25 12.39
N GLU A 620 -23.51 -47.10 11.36
CA GLU A 620 -23.53 -46.71 9.94
C GLU A 620 -24.78 -45.84 9.54
N ASP A 621 -25.81 -45.81 10.40
CA ASP A 621 -27.01 -44.99 10.24
C ASP A 621 -26.82 -43.51 10.61
N PHE A 622 -25.80 -43.15 11.38
CA PHE A 622 -25.57 -41.78 11.85
C PHE A 622 -24.69 -40.97 10.90
N GLU A 623 -25.12 -39.75 10.58
CA GLU A 623 -24.31 -38.76 9.85
C GLU A 623 -23.80 -37.72 10.88
N PRO A 624 -22.50 -37.71 11.24
CA PRO A 624 -21.97 -36.77 12.22
C PRO A 624 -22.10 -35.33 11.71
N TRP A 625 -22.35 -34.40 12.63
CA TRP A 625 -22.43 -32.97 12.28
C TRP A 625 -21.10 -32.51 11.64
N PRO A 626 -21.08 -31.93 10.42
CA PRO A 626 -19.84 -31.55 9.74
C PRO A 626 -18.92 -30.63 10.54
N GLY A 627 -19.46 -29.76 11.39
CA GLY A 627 -18.66 -28.94 12.29
C GLY A 627 -18.08 -29.71 13.50
N LEU A 628 -18.70 -30.81 13.93
CA LEU A 628 -18.15 -31.71 14.96
C LEU A 628 -17.00 -32.52 14.37
N ASP A 629 -17.22 -33.10 13.19
CA ASP A 629 -16.20 -33.84 12.43
C ASP A 629 -14.99 -32.95 12.15
N ALA A 630 -15.23 -31.70 11.71
CA ALA A 630 -14.19 -30.68 11.55
C ALA A 630 -13.49 -30.31 12.87
N ALA A 631 -14.21 -30.18 13.99
CA ALA A 631 -13.62 -29.89 15.29
C ALA A 631 -12.73 -31.03 15.79
N ILE A 632 -13.21 -32.28 15.73
CA ILE A 632 -12.49 -33.50 16.10
C ILE A 632 -11.24 -33.65 15.23
N THR A 633 -11.40 -33.53 13.91
CA THR A 633 -10.30 -33.57 12.94
C THR A 633 -9.25 -32.51 13.23
N SER A 634 -9.67 -31.26 13.47
CA SER A 634 -8.79 -30.14 13.78
C SER A 634 -8.03 -30.35 15.10
N LYS A 635 -8.68 -30.92 16.14
CA LYS A 635 -8.04 -31.30 17.40
C LYS A 635 -7.04 -32.46 17.21
N LEU A 636 -7.40 -33.50 16.47
CA LEU A 636 -6.53 -34.64 16.17
C LEU A 636 -5.29 -34.19 15.39
N ALA A 637 -5.45 -33.30 14.41
CA ALA A 637 -4.33 -32.71 13.68
C ALA A 637 -3.41 -31.90 14.60
N ARG A 638 -3.96 -31.08 15.50
CA ARG A 638 -3.17 -30.36 16.53
C ARG A 638 -2.40 -31.32 17.44
N GLN A 639 -3.01 -32.43 17.85
CA GLN A 639 -2.38 -33.44 18.70
C GLN A 639 -1.24 -34.16 17.97
N ASN A 640 -1.46 -34.59 16.72
CA ASN A 640 -0.42 -35.26 15.92
C ASN A 640 0.75 -34.32 15.59
N ILE A 641 0.46 -33.05 15.26
CA ILE A 641 1.50 -32.02 15.10
C ILE A 641 2.23 -31.78 16.43
N SER A 642 1.52 -31.73 17.57
CA SER A 642 2.16 -31.64 18.88
C SER A 642 3.14 -32.78 19.11
N ASN A 643 2.73 -34.02 18.84
CA ASN A 643 3.56 -35.22 18.98
C ASN A 643 4.82 -35.13 18.08
N LEU A 644 4.68 -34.71 16.82
CA LEU A 644 5.83 -34.48 15.92
C LEU A 644 6.76 -33.39 16.47
N LEU A 645 6.21 -32.26 16.95
CA LEU A 645 7.00 -31.17 17.52
C LEU A 645 7.73 -31.60 18.80
N ASP A 646 7.13 -32.47 19.62
CA ASP A 646 7.79 -33.04 20.80
C ASP A 646 8.98 -33.95 20.42
N GLN A 647 8.90 -34.67 19.29
CA GLN A 647 10.05 -35.41 18.73
C GLN A 647 11.14 -34.48 18.15
N ILE A 648 10.76 -33.35 17.55
CA ILE A 648 11.71 -32.37 17.01
C ILE A 648 12.41 -31.58 18.14
N PHE A 649 11.68 -31.21 19.21
CA PHE A 649 12.12 -30.31 20.28
C PHE A 649 12.34 -31.00 21.63
N GLN A 650 13.08 -32.11 21.67
CA GLN A 650 13.15 -33.04 22.81
C GLN A 650 13.72 -32.48 24.12
N HIS A 651 14.57 -31.44 24.10
CA HIS A 651 15.24 -30.94 25.33
C HIS A 651 14.46 -29.78 25.99
N ASP A 652 14.52 -29.66 27.33
CA ASP A 652 13.76 -28.66 28.09
C ASP A 652 14.11 -27.21 27.70
N GLU A 653 15.38 -26.93 27.39
CA GLU A 653 15.85 -25.64 26.85
C GLU A 653 15.17 -25.24 25.53
N GLN A 654 14.55 -26.19 24.83
CA GLN A 654 13.83 -26.00 23.56
C GLN A 654 12.32 -25.76 23.79
N GLY A 655 11.87 -25.76 25.05
CA GLY A 655 10.46 -25.57 25.44
C GLY A 655 9.83 -24.30 24.88
N ALA A 656 10.60 -23.20 24.74
CA ALA A 656 10.13 -21.98 24.12
C ALA A 656 9.71 -22.19 22.64
N TYR A 657 10.56 -22.82 21.82
CA TYR A 657 10.22 -23.15 20.43
C TYR A 657 9.09 -24.17 20.34
N ARG A 658 9.08 -25.17 21.23
CA ARG A 658 8.03 -26.18 21.30
C ARG A 658 6.65 -25.54 21.53
N THR A 659 6.53 -24.64 22.51
CA THR A 659 5.30 -23.87 22.77
C THR A 659 4.95 -22.95 21.60
N LEU A 660 5.94 -22.23 21.05
CA LEU A 660 5.79 -21.33 19.91
C LEU A 660 5.16 -22.02 18.69
N PHE A 661 5.71 -23.17 18.27
CA PHE A 661 5.19 -23.92 17.13
C PHE A 661 3.78 -24.49 17.42
N LYS A 662 3.49 -24.93 18.65
CA LYS A 662 2.15 -25.39 19.06
C LYS A 662 1.12 -24.26 19.15
N GLU A 663 1.53 -23.02 19.42
CA GLU A 663 0.61 -21.86 19.43
C GLU A 663 0.19 -21.42 18.02
N VAL A 664 1.13 -21.33 17.06
CA VAL A 664 0.82 -20.75 15.73
C VAL A 664 -0.14 -21.61 14.90
N VAL A 665 -0.18 -22.93 15.14
CA VAL A 665 -1.13 -23.88 14.52
C VAL A 665 -2.60 -23.55 14.83
N ARG A 666 -2.87 -22.81 15.90
CA ARG A 666 -4.23 -22.35 16.28
C ARG A 666 -4.66 -21.07 15.54
N LYS A 667 -3.80 -20.46 14.72
CA LYS A 667 -4.01 -19.12 14.11
C LYS A 667 -3.93 -19.19 12.59
N LYS A 668 -4.85 -18.50 11.90
CA LYS A 668 -4.96 -18.49 10.42
C LYS A 668 -3.71 -17.87 9.75
N ASP A 669 -3.32 -16.70 10.26
CA ASP A 669 -2.01 -16.09 10.09
C ASP A 669 -1.67 -15.33 11.38
N THR A 670 -0.39 -15.28 11.74
CA THR A 670 0.09 -14.54 12.93
C THR A 670 0.42 -13.09 12.61
N ASN A 671 0.76 -12.78 11.35
CA ASN A 671 1.11 -11.45 10.88
C ASN A 671 -0.10 -10.54 10.63
N ARG A 672 -0.87 -10.22 11.69
CA ARG A 672 -1.75 -9.05 11.72
C ARG A 672 -0.95 -7.74 11.88
N LYS A 673 -0.15 -7.39 10.87
CA LYS A 673 0.36 -6.00 10.69
C LYS A 673 -0.58 -5.14 9.83
N LEU A 674 -1.79 -5.62 9.52
CA LEU A 674 -2.74 -5.02 8.57
C LEU A 674 -4.13 -4.74 9.16
N THR A 675 -4.16 -4.07 10.31
CA THR A 675 -5.33 -3.27 10.72
C THR A 675 -4.87 -1.85 11.03
N GLY A 676 -4.82 -1.02 9.99
CA GLY A 676 -4.54 0.40 10.13
C GLY A 676 -5.74 1.16 10.73
N ILE A 677 -5.90 1.08 12.06
CA ILE A 677 -6.63 2.00 12.95
C ILE A 677 -6.09 1.73 14.37
N LYS A 678 -5.94 2.77 15.20
CA LYS A 678 -5.50 2.63 16.60
C LYS A 678 -6.53 1.86 17.42
N GLU A 679 -6.09 0.80 18.10
CA GLU A 679 -6.65 0.43 19.40
C GLU A 679 -5.59 0.65 20.48
N THR A 680 -6.03 1.08 21.66
CA THR A 680 -5.21 1.63 22.74
C THR A 680 -4.75 0.58 23.75
N SER A 681 -3.77 0.97 24.58
CA SER A 681 -3.29 0.32 25.80
C SER A 681 -2.55 -1.03 25.67
N ALA A 682 -1.22 -0.92 25.67
CA ALA A 682 -0.35 -1.60 26.64
C ALA A 682 -0.48 -3.14 26.83
N SER A 683 -0.22 -3.91 25.76
CA SER A 683 0.69 -5.06 25.85
C SER A 683 1.07 -5.53 24.45
N GLU A 684 2.08 -4.90 23.85
CA GLU A 684 2.67 -5.39 22.60
C GLU A 684 3.38 -6.71 22.88
N ARG A 685 2.79 -7.82 22.40
CA ARG A 685 3.60 -8.98 21.99
C ARG A 685 3.77 -8.88 20.49
N GLU A 686 5.01 -8.74 20.06
CA GLU A 686 5.42 -8.71 18.66
C GLU A 686 4.89 -9.94 17.90
N PRO A 687 4.77 -9.88 16.56
CA PRO A 687 4.58 -11.10 15.78
C PRO A 687 5.63 -12.13 16.18
N TYR A 688 5.19 -13.38 16.28
CA TYR A 688 5.93 -14.53 16.79
C TYR A 688 7.11 -14.92 15.87
N SER A 689 8.09 -14.04 15.73
CA SER A 689 9.32 -14.32 14.98
C SER A 689 10.15 -15.37 15.70
N ILE A 690 10.88 -16.17 14.94
CA ILE A 690 11.97 -16.97 15.48
C ILE A 690 13.08 -15.97 15.78
N ASP A 691 13.25 -15.69 17.08
CA ASP A 691 14.14 -14.67 17.65
C ASP A 691 15.41 -14.42 16.81
N GLU A 692 15.49 -13.23 16.19
CA GLU A 692 16.59 -12.84 15.31
C GLU A 692 17.95 -12.80 16.05
N THR A 693 17.94 -12.81 17.38
CA THR A 693 19.15 -12.79 18.20
C THR A 693 19.90 -14.12 18.26
N ASP A 694 19.30 -15.26 17.88
CA ASP A 694 20.03 -16.55 17.85
C ASP A 694 19.47 -17.62 16.87
N PRO A 695 19.60 -17.43 15.54
CA PRO A 695 19.29 -18.45 14.55
C PRO A 695 20.16 -19.72 14.67
N GLU A 696 21.32 -19.66 15.34
CA GLU A 696 22.16 -20.84 15.58
C GLU A 696 21.52 -21.85 16.55
N LYS A 697 20.61 -21.43 17.43
CA LYS A 697 19.80 -22.35 18.27
C LYS A 697 18.89 -23.24 17.42
N LEU A 698 18.03 -22.66 16.57
CA LEU A 698 17.13 -23.45 15.72
C LEU A 698 17.92 -24.39 14.80
N LYS A 699 19.02 -23.88 14.24
CA LYS A 699 19.96 -24.66 13.43
C LYS A 699 20.51 -25.88 14.19
N LYS A 700 21.03 -25.72 15.42
CA LYS A 700 21.48 -26.85 16.26
C LYS A 700 20.39 -27.90 16.49
N ILE A 701 19.14 -27.48 16.69
CA ILE A 701 18.00 -28.39 16.88
C ILE A 701 17.75 -29.22 15.60
N PHE A 702 17.70 -28.59 14.43
CA PHE A 702 17.43 -29.29 13.18
C PHE A 702 18.62 -30.10 12.68
N LEU A 703 19.87 -29.69 12.91
CA LEU A 703 21.09 -30.39 12.47
C LEU A 703 21.12 -31.86 12.92
N ARG A 704 20.60 -32.18 14.11
CA ARG A 704 20.57 -33.55 14.67
C ARG A 704 19.63 -34.52 13.93
N LEU A 705 18.75 -34.01 13.07
CA LEU A 705 17.75 -34.79 12.36
C LEU A 705 18.29 -35.38 11.03
N TYR A 706 19.47 -34.96 10.59
CA TYR A 706 20.08 -35.32 9.30
C TYR A 706 21.13 -36.44 9.43
N ILE A 707 21.33 -37.20 8.34
CA ILE A 707 22.32 -38.30 8.28
C ILE A 707 23.75 -37.79 8.47
N SER A 708 24.05 -36.61 7.92
CA SER A 708 25.33 -35.90 8.05
C SER A 708 25.06 -34.41 8.24
N PRO A 709 25.92 -33.65 8.95
CA PRO A 709 25.74 -32.22 9.11
C PRO A 709 25.61 -31.50 7.75
N PRO A 710 24.46 -30.91 7.42
CA PRO A 710 24.27 -30.24 6.14
C PRO A 710 25.16 -29.00 5.98
N LYS A 711 25.47 -28.66 4.72
CA LYS A 711 26.30 -27.50 4.37
C LYS A 711 25.58 -26.18 4.67
N LEU A 712 26.34 -25.08 4.75
CA LEU A 712 25.84 -23.71 4.93
C LEU A 712 24.65 -23.34 4.02
N TYR A 713 24.61 -23.85 2.79
CA TYR A 713 23.50 -23.68 1.84
C TYR A 713 22.57 -24.91 1.79
N ILE A 714 21.29 -24.70 1.44
CA ILE A 714 20.30 -25.78 1.27
C ILE A 714 20.64 -26.62 0.02
N SER A 715 20.86 -27.92 0.20
CA SER A 715 21.25 -28.85 -0.86
C SER A 715 20.13 -29.85 -1.16
N ARG A 716 20.00 -30.28 -2.43
CA ARG A 716 19.13 -31.42 -2.79
C ARG A 716 19.63 -32.77 -2.25
N ASN A 717 20.87 -32.79 -1.76
CA ASN A 717 21.49 -33.97 -1.17
C ASN A 717 21.37 -34.00 0.36
N ASP A 718 20.76 -32.98 0.98
CA ASP A 718 20.47 -33.00 2.41
C ASP A 718 19.42 -34.08 2.68
N ARG A 719 19.75 -35.08 3.51
CA ARG A 719 18.87 -36.22 3.83
C ARG A 719 18.59 -36.28 5.33
N ILE A 720 17.30 -36.35 5.67
CA ILE A 720 16.83 -36.65 7.01
C ILE A 720 17.20 -38.10 7.36
N SER A 721 17.49 -38.38 8.63
CA SER A 721 17.81 -39.72 9.09
C SER A 721 16.59 -40.66 8.99
N LYS A 722 16.83 -41.93 8.63
CA LYS A 722 15.75 -42.93 8.55
C LYS A 722 15.02 -43.12 9.89
N GLU A 723 15.75 -42.98 10.99
CA GLU A 723 15.20 -42.98 12.34
C GLU A 723 14.20 -41.83 12.54
N HIS A 724 14.53 -40.61 12.08
CA HIS A 724 13.58 -39.50 12.16
C HIS A 724 12.40 -39.64 11.18
N ILE A 725 12.59 -40.21 9.98
CA ILE A 725 11.46 -40.58 9.10
C ILE A 725 10.53 -41.57 9.80
N LYS A 726 11.06 -42.57 10.51
CA LYS A 726 10.26 -43.48 11.34
C LYS A 726 9.48 -42.70 12.39
N GLN A 727 10.14 -41.89 13.23
CA GLN A 727 9.52 -41.05 14.26
C GLN A 727 8.38 -40.16 13.72
N ILE A 728 8.55 -39.59 12.52
CA ILE A 728 7.49 -38.84 11.84
C ILE A 728 6.28 -39.74 11.57
N LEU A 729 6.48 -40.92 10.98
CA LEU A 729 5.39 -41.87 10.72
C LEU A 729 4.77 -42.40 12.03
N GLU A 730 5.54 -42.57 13.10
CA GLU A 730 5.01 -42.94 14.42
C GLU A 730 4.06 -41.86 14.98
N ALA A 731 4.44 -40.58 14.87
CA ALA A 731 3.66 -39.46 15.39
C ALA A 731 2.27 -39.29 14.74
N TYR A 732 2.08 -39.85 13.54
CA TYR A 732 0.80 -39.89 12.82
C TYR A 732 0.16 -41.29 12.76
N GLY A 733 0.77 -42.32 13.38
CA GLY A 733 0.25 -43.70 13.34
C GLY A 733 0.35 -44.40 11.98
N LEU A 734 1.30 -44.00 11.13
CA LEU A 734 1.46 -44.45 9.73
C LEU A 734 2.61 -45.46 9.54
N GLN A 735 3.12 -46.08 10.61
CA GLN A 735 4.25 -47.02 10.54
C GLN A 735 3.98 -48.23 9.63
N GLU A 736 2.75 -48.74 9.68
CA GLU A 736 2.29 -49.92 8.92
C GLU A 736 1.45 -49.54 7.68
N ALA A 737 1.31 -48.24 7.40
CA ALA A 737 0.57 -47.74 6.24
C ALA A 737 1.28 -48.11 4.92
N ALA A 738 0.53 -48.11 3.81
CA ALA A 738 1.11 -48.43 2.51
C ALA A 738 2.20 -47.41 2.11
N PRO A 739 3.23 -47.79 1.32
CA PRO A 739 4.29 -46.86 0.90
C PRO A 739 3.77 -45.60 0.19
N GLU A 740 2.64 -45.69 -0.52
CA GLU A 740 1.94 -44.56 -1.13
C GLU A 740 1.37 -43.60 -0.07
N GLU A 741 0.68 -44.14 0.94
CA GLU A 741 0.11 -43.37 2.06
C GLU A 741 1.20 -42.68 2.88
N GLN A 742 2.33 -43.38 3.14
CA GLN A 742 3.50 -42.82 3.81
C GLN A 742 4.15 -41.69 2.98
N SER A 743 4.31 -41.89 1.66
CA SER A 743 4.87 -40.87 0.77
C SER A 743 3.96 -39.64 0.63
N TYR A 744 2.63 -39.85 0.59
CA TYR A 744 1.64 -38.77 0.63
C TYR A 744 1.71 -37.98 1.95
N ALA A 745 1.83 -38.67 3.08
CA ALA A 745 2.00 -38.03 4.39
C ALA A 745 3.28 -37.16 4.44
N LEU A 746 4.42 -37.66 3.94
CA LEU A 746 5.66 -36.89 3.88
C LEU A 746 5.55 -35.65 2.98
N LEU A 747 4.77 -35.71 1.88
CA LEU A 747 4.47 -34.55 1.05
C LEU A 747 3.59 -33.52 1.79
N ALA A 748 2.59 -33.97 2.54
CA ALA A 748 1.76 -33.10 3.38
C ALA A 748 2.56 -32.45 4.52
N ILE A 749 3.46 -33.18 5.17
CA ILE A 749 4.33 -32.63 6.22
C ILE A 749 5.35 -31.65 5.60
N SER A 750 5.85 -31.90 4.39
CA SER A 750 6.65 -30.89 3.66
C SER A 750 5.87 -29.61 3.42
N ALA A 751 4.59 -29.69 3.04
CA ALA A 751 3.72 -28.52 2.91
C ALA A 751 3.53 -27.79 4.25
N LEU A 752 3.30 -28.53 5.35
CA LEU A 752 3.19 -27.97 6.70
C LEU A 752 4.42 -27.11 7.06
N PHE A 753 5.64 -27.61 6.79
CA PHE A 753 6.87 -26.86 7.03
C PHE A 753 7.11 -25.70 6.04
N CYS A 754 6.55 -25.76 4.82
CA CYS A 754 6.51 -24.59 3.93
C CYS A 754 5.62 -23.45 4.49
N LYS A 755 4.47 -23.77 5.12
CA LYS A 755 3.61 -22.79 5.80
C LYS A 755 4.28 -22.22 7.05
N TYR A 756 4.90 -23.05 7.88
CA TYR A 756 5.73 -22.56 9.00
C TYR A 756 6.81 -21.58 8.54
N SER A 757 7.55 -21.89 7.47
CA SER A 757 8.61 -21.02 6.95
C SER A 757 8.11 -19.77 6.20
N SER A 758 6.79 -19.58 6.07
CA SER A 758 6.19 -18.51 5.24
C SER A 758 5.96 -17.21 5.99
N SER A 759 5.75 -16.12 5.23
CA SER A 759 5.40 -14.81 5.76
C SER A 759 4.06 -14.73 6.50
N GLY A 760 3.25 -15.80 6.51
CA GLY A 760 2.08 -15.92 7.37
C GLY A 760 2.40 -16.35 8.82
N ILE A 761 3.56 -16.99 9.04
CA ILE A 761 3.92 -17.67 10.30
C ILE A 761 5.29 -17.19 10.82
N PHE A 762 6.42 -17.80 10.42
CA PHE A 762 7.77 -17.47 10.94
C PHE A 762 8.70 -16.73 9.97
N GLY A 763 8.22 -16.44 8.75
CA GLY A 763 8.95 -15.64 7.76
C GLY A 763 8.45 -14.20 7.64
N THR A 764 9.04 -13.48 6.69
CA THR A 764 8.65 -12.14 6.21
C THR A 764 8.68 -12.14 4.67
N GLU A 765 8.30 -11.03 3.99
CA GLU A 765 8.46 -10.91 2.53
C GLU A 765 9.91 -11.16 2.05
N GLU A 766 10.89 -10.72 2.84
CA GLU A 766 12.31 -10.69 2.45
C GLU A 766 13.11 -11.89 2.99
N ASN A 767 12.66 -12.52 4.08
CA ASN A 767 13.38 -13.60 4.76
C ASN A 767 12.48 -14.79 5.13
N SER A 768 13.01 -16.01 5.02
CA SER A 768 12.30 -17.24 5.34
C SER A 768 13.25 -18.22 6.05
N PRO A 769 12.91 -18.72 7.26
CA PRO A 769 13.79 -19.54 8.09
C PRO A 769 14.45 -20.70 7.31
N PRO A 770 15.79 -20.68 7.10
CA PRO A 770 16.44 -21.61 6.21
C PRO A 770 16.41 -23.06 6.71
N GLU A 771 16.35 -23.28 8.03
CA GLU A 771 16.23 -24.59 8.67
C GLU A 771 14.90 -25.26 8.31
N LEU A 772 13.80 -24.51 8.40
CA LEU A 772 12.45 -25.00 8.07
C LEU A 772 12.32 -25.29 6.57
N ARG A 773 12.89 -24.41 5.73
CA ARG A 773 12.98 -24.65 4.28
C ARG A 773 13.84 -25.88 3.94
N ARG A 774 14.94 -26.10 4.66
CA ARG A 774 15.79 -27.29 4.49
C ARG A 774 15.06 -28.56 4.89
N TYR A 775 14.33 -28.54 6.00
CA TYR A 775 13.55 -29.67 6.47
C TYR A 775 12.47 -30.07 5.45
N ALA A 776 11.67 -29.11 4.99
CA ALA A 776 10.70 -29.32 3.91
C ALA A 776 11.37 -29.86 2.62
N CYS A 777 12.53 -29.33 2.24
CA CYS A 777 13.28 -29.75 1.04
C CYS A 777 13.82 -31.19 1.13
N SER A 778 14.18 -31.64 2.33
CA SER A 778 14.64 -33.00 2.58
C SER A 778 13.49 -34.01 2.68
N LEU A 779 12.33 -33.63 3.23
CA LEU A 779 11.12 -34.44 3.14
C LEU A 779 10.71 -34.69 1.68
N LEU A 780 10.76 -33.66 0.82
CA LEU A 780 10.55 -33.82 -0.63
C LEU A 780 11.55 -34.75 -1.30
N SER A 781 12.74 -34.93 -0.72
CA SER A 781 13.71 -35.88 -1.25
C SER A 781 13.28 -37.32 -0.96
N GLU A 782 12.76 -37.59 0.25
CA GLU A 782 12.20 -38.91 0.60
C GLU A 782 10.96 -39.22 -0.25
N VAL A 783 10.05 -38.26 -0.45
CA VAL A 783 8.89 -38.41 -1.37
C VAL A 783 9.34 -38.75 -2.80
N GLY A 784 10.42 -38.11 -3.26
CA GLY A 784 11.04 -38.41 -4.56
C GLY A 784 11.62 -39.82 -4.64
N ASP A 785 12.31 -40.26 -3.59
CA ASP A 785 12.91 -41.59 -3.51
C ASP A 785 11.81 -42.70 -3.38
N MET A 786 10.69 -42.42 -2.69
CA MET A 786 9.52 -43.31 -2.54
C MET A 786 8.56 -43.34 -3.75
N ARG A 787 8.61 -42.34 -4.64
CA ARG A 787 7.80 -42.22 -5.87
C ARG A 787 6.27 -42.23 -5.67
N LEU A 788 5.73 -41.18 -5.05
CA LEU A 788 4.28 -40.97 -4.95
C LEU A 788 3.61 -40.91 -6.34
N GLU A 789 2.56 -41.70 -6.56
CA GLU A 789 1.81 -41.68 -7.82
C GLU A 789 1.18 -40.30 -8.06
N GLY A 790 1.08 -39.91 -9.34
CA GLY A 790 0.58 -38.59 -9.73
C GLY A 790 1.51 -37.41 -9.45
N VAL A 791 2.66 -37.58 -8.76
CA VAL A 791 3.67 -36.52 -8.55
C VAL A 791 4.95 -36.85 -9.31
N SER A 792 5.28 -36.05 -10.32
CA SER A 792 6.48 -36.26 -11.12
C SER A 792 7.77 -35.82 -10.41
N GLN A 793 8.89 -36.46 -10.74
CA GLN A 793 10.21 -36.04 -10.28
C GLN A 793 10.54 -34.58 -10.67
N ASN A 794 9.98 -34.10 -11.78
CA ASN A 794 10.13 -32.71 -12.21
C ASN A 794 9.39 -31.73 -11.28
N GLU A 795 8.21 -32.09 -10.76
CA GLU A 795 7.48 -31.30 -9.76
C GLU A 795 8.24 -31.26 -8.43
N ILE A 796 8.71 -32.42 -7.93
CA ILE A 796 9.58 -32.50 -6.74
C ILE A 796 10.81 -31.60 -6.90
N VAL A 797 11.49 -31.68 -8.05
CA VAL A 797 12.66 -30.85 -8.38
C VAL A 797 12.32 -29.37 -8.47
N ASP A 798 11.13 -28.97 -8.91
CA ASP A 798 10.68 -27.56 -8.93
C ASP A 798 10.44 -27.04 -7.51
N TYR A 799 9.69 -27.79 -6.69
CA TYR A 799 9.43 -27.44 -5.29
C TYR A 799 10.74 -27.28 -4.49
N GLN A 800 11.70 -28.18 -4.69
CA GLN A 800 13.04 -28.07 -4.11
C GLN A 800 13.82 -26.84 -4.61
N ASN A 801 13.66 -26.40 -5.86
CA ASN A 801 14.35 -25.19 -6.36
C ASN A 801 13.81 -23.92 -5.70
N ARG A 802 12.49 -23.86 -5.49
CA ARG A 802 11.82 -22.73 -4.85
C ARG A 802 12.25 -22.58 -3.39
N LEU A 803 12.26 -23.67 -2.61
CA LEU A 803 12.78 -23.68 -1.24
C LEU A 803 14.25 -23.24 -1.15
N ARG A 804 15.05 -23.59 -2.16
CA ARG A 804 16.48 -23.28 -2.25
C ARG A 804 16.80 -21.90 -2.83
N GLY A 805 15.83 -21.17 -3.39
CA GLY A 805 16.06 -19.93 -4.13
C GLY A 805 16.88 -20.11 -5.41
N ALA A 806 16.86 -21.29 -6.03
CA ALA A 806 17.71 -21.63 -7.18
C ALA A 806 17.05 -21.30 -8.54
N LYS A 807 17.86 -21.13 -9.60
CA LYS A 807 17.41 -20.92 -11.00
C LYS A 807 16.45 -19.74 -11.23
N ASN A 808 16.59 -18.64 -10.49
CA ASN A 808 15.64 -17.51 -10.49
C ASN A 808 14.19 -17.90 -10.13
N ALA A 809 13.95 -19.09 -9.59
CA ALA A 809 12.63 -19.57 -9.18
C ALA A 809 12.24 -19.06 -7.77
N PHE A 810 12.58 -17.80 -7.46
CA PHE A 810 12.26 -17.18 -6.18
C PHE A 810 10.74 -16.98 -6.09
N THR A 811 10.10 -17.82 -5.29
CA THR A 811 8.68 -17.71 -4.93
C THR A 811 8.59 -17.89 -3.43
N CYS A 812 7.80 -17.04 -2.75
CA CYS A 812 7.64 -17.13 -1.30
C CYS A 812 7.07 -18.51 -0.91
N THR A 813 7.44 -19.01 0.27
CA THR A 813 7.01 -20.35 0.67
C THR A 813 5.51 -20.45 0.96
N ALA A 814 4.80 -19.32 1.10
CA ALA A 814 3.33 -19.25 1.11
C ALA A 814 2.73 -19.71 -0.24
N VAL A 815 3.28 -19.24 -1.37
CA VAL A 815 2.86 -19.67 -2.71
C VAL A 815 3.22 -21.14 -2.93
N LEU A 816 4.36 -21.62 -2.43
CA LEU A 816 4.73 -23.03 -2.52
C LEU A 816 3.81 -23.92 -1.68
N PHE A 817 3.48 -23.53 -0.44
CA PHE A 817 2.48 -24.21 0.39
C PHE A 817 1.17 -24.38 -0.36
N SER A 818 0.60 -23.27 -0.88
CA SER A 818 -0.64 -23.29 -1.66
C SER A 818 -0.55 -24.14 -2.94
N THR A 819 0.64 -24.26 -3.52
CA THR A 819 0.89 -25.12 -4.71
C THR A 819 0.87 -26.60 -4.35
N ILE A 820 1.59 -27.00 -3.28
CA ILE A 820 1.61 -28.40 -2.81
C ILE A 820 0.24 -28.79 -2.24
N GLN A 821 -0.43 -27.88 -1.53
CA GLN A 821 -1.77 -28.09 -0.98
C GLN A 821 -2.79 -28.42 -2.08
N LYS A 822 -2.83 -27.64 -3.17
CA LYS A 822 -3.67 -27.94 -4.34
C LYS A 822 -3.33 -29.28 -5.00
N LYS A 823 -2.05 -29.68 -5.00
CA LYS A 823 -1.63 -31.00 -5.50
C LYS A 823 -2.16 -32.12 -4.61
N LEU A 824 -2.01 -32.00 -3.29
CA LEU A 824 -2.54 -32.96 -2.29
C LEU A 824 -4.07 -33.11 -2.41
N GLN A 825 -4.78 -32.00 -2.64
CA GLN A 825 -6.22 -31.97 -2.86
C GLN A 825 -6.66 -32.65 -4.16
N LEU A 826 -5.88 -32.53 -5.24
CA LEU A 826 -6.13 -33.25 -6.49
C LEU A 826 -5.90 -34.76 -6.34
N LEU A 827 -4.85 -35.17 -5.61
CA LEU A 827 -4.51 -36.58 -5.38
C LEU A 827 -5.57 -37.29 -4.52
N HIS A 828 -6.05 -36.65 -3.44
CA HIS A 828 -6.99 -37.31 -2.53
C HIS A 828 -8.48 -37.20 -2.93
N LYS A 829 -8.79 -36.56 -4.06
CA LYS A 829 -10.16 -36.14 -4.42
C LYS A 829 -11.18 -37.27 -4.32
N ASP A 830 -10.80 -38.45 -4.77
CA ASP A 830 -11.63 -39.67 -4.78
C ASP A 830 -11.07 -40.77 -3.84
N GLN A 831 -10.08 -40.44 -2.99
CA GLN A 831 -9.40 -41.39 -2.10
C GLN A 831 -9.59 -41.02 -0.61
N LYS A 832 -10.57 -41.67 0.03
CA LYS A 832 -10.95 -41.40 1.44
C LYS A 832 -9.79 -41.55 2.44
N ASN A 833 -8.89 -42.51 2.25
CA ASN A 833 -7.73 -42.71 3.12
C ASN A 833 -6.75 -41.52 3.06
N LEU A 834 -6.35 -41.11 1.84
CA LEU A 834 -5.46 -39.95 1.67
C LEU A 834 -6.11 -38.66 2.16
N LYS A 835 -7.44 -38.51 2.03
CA LYS A 835 -8.14 -37.37 2.63
C LYS A 835 -8.00 -37.37 4.16
N LYS A 836 -8.24 -38.51 4.81
CA LYS A 836 -8.06 -38.65 6.27
C LYS A 836 -6.62 -38.34 6.72
N ILE A 837 -5.62 -38.77 5.95
CA ILE A 837 -4.20 -38.46 6.21
C ILE A 837 -3.92 -36.96 6.07
N TYR A 838 -4.41 -36.32 4.99
CA TYR A 838 -4.29 -34.87 4.79
C TYR A 838 -4.91 -34.08 5.95
N ASP A 839 -6.13 -34.45 6.34
CA ASP A 839 -6.92 -33.83 7.39
C ASP A 839 -6.28 -34.00 8.79
N GLN A 840 -5.49 -35.05 8.99
CA GLN A 840 -4.69 -35.27 10.20
C GLN A 840 -3.35 -34.52 10.21
N ILE A 841 -2.86 -34.04 9.05
CA ILE A 841 -1.55 -33.39 8.92
C ILE A 841 -1.66 -31.87 8.74
N ILE A 842 -2.58 -31.41 7.89
CA ILE A 842 -2.78 -29.98 7.61
C ILE A 842 -3.91 -29.46 8.51
N PRO A 843 -3.63 -28.54 9.45
CA PRO A 843 -4.64 -27.97 10.34
C PRO A 843 -5.77 -27.34 9.54
N LEU A 844 -7.02 -27.56 9.93
CA LEU A 844 -8.20 -26.97 9.29
C LEU A 844 -8.12 -25.44 9.16
N VAL A 845 -7.39 -24.78 10.05
CA VAL A 845 -7.16 -23.32 10.06
C VAL A 845 -6.21 -22.85 8.94
N TRP A 846 -5.44 -23.77 8.35
CA TRP A 846 -4.55 -23.56 7.20
C TRP A 846 -5.04 -24.26 5.93
N GLN A 847 -6.16 -24.99 6.00
CA GLN A 847 -6.90 -25.49 4.84
C GLN A 847 -7.64 -24.33 4.15
#